data_AF-A0A417R047-F1
#
_entry.id   AF-A0A417R047-F1
#
_cell.length_a   1.000
_cell.length_b   1.000
_cell.length_c   1.000
_cell.angle_alpha   90.00
_cell.angle_beta   90.00
_cell.angle_gamma   90.00
#
_symmetry.space_group_name_H-M   'P 1'
#
loop_
_entity.id
_entity.type
_entity.pdbx_description
1 polymer ?
#
loop_
_entity_poly.entity_id
_entity_poly.type
_entity_poly.pdbx_seq_one_letter_code
_entity_poly.pdbx_strand_id
1 'polypeptide(L)'
;MKMKQRSKILTALFLSASLAVTPAASVSVLAEDLDFAAVEEIDVVPEEEISDSEEVSTSTEDSVLAADITTEDSDLTTDEFTADTSTFSADEADVFTSGETSEQDVSEARTHSIKVSVINSSGVASGMYAMDSAVVTRQDDGTYLVRMHQTSVNRNYMALTDDKNKATNHEVDWYVAGGDDGYWYTIPVASLTDPLYASFSYTKNVNAGKAWGNVQTITFDVSSMAETEERDAVASDINKLPATNGPADYTSVDAALATVPEDLSIYTDETADAVRAAVAAVKRDYTMAQQADVDKMAQAITDAVNALVKKAVEEAKTHSIKVSVTNSEGVASGMYAMDDAIVTKQDDGTYLVKMHQASENRNYMALVNGTTADDIAAATQHKIDWYVADSSYYYTIPVASLSDTVYASFSKTTNVNKGSKWSNVQTITFDTTSMADTDKNDVDASGMNKQAALDYSSVDAALATVPEDLSIYTDETANAVTSAVKALSGTYKAATQDDVDKLATAITDAVNALVERGLLTVTNETLMFNVEKAILRDGNLILTLHGTGYHYLYKGTYEEAVANGDNRDNWIAGEEVNGKWQFTVPVAEGETYLPIVAISNSYLTKYEEGKNSLERAFYPRQAVIDQDAATLVTGDYDHTKDLTVDNSVKMFNVAAASLETIGGPNSNNYKEILHLTMGSDSFDKVFIGFAKDAAKAETTADITDRKVSFDMKANAMGGAATTDYLDKEVIFSFHSVKNGTWYERVFNVSKTNGTLTITPVAAADYTAVDAALAAVPKDLSIYTDETVAAVRAAVDAVNKNCTVYQQADVDKMASDITAAVKALVKKPVAAAKVTLNATSKKITTGKSFTLKATVAPSNTTDKVVWKSSNTKVATVSANGTVKAVKAGTAVITATAGKVKATCKVTVANPVYKVTSIKLAAAPSRYITAGKRVQLRATITPSNATNKAVTWKSSNTRIATVSSTGIVTFNKNAGGKKVTITATAKDGSKKYARITLACMKGSVKSIRLSGKTTVTNGQSTKVTAAVTSQGGSANRSLAWSSSNTKLATVDKYGKVKTIKGKKGTVTITAKATDGSGKKATFKIRIK
;
A
#
# COMPACT_ATOMS: atom_id res chain seq x y z
N MET A 1 -29.84 -48.24 -21.59
CA MET A 1 -29.01 -47.31 -20.79
C MET A 1 -29.97 -46.46 -19.93
N LYS A 2 -29.91 -46.31 -18.60
CA LYS A 2 -28.85 -46.46 -17.58
C LYS A 2 -27.68 -45.47 -17.73
N MET A 3 -27.24 -44.73 -16.70
CA MET A 3 -27.78 -44.64 -15.33
C MET A 3 -27.49 -43.29 -14.63
N LYS A 4 -27.99 -43.14 -13.39
CA LYS A 4 -28.08 -41.87 -12.63
C LYS A 4 -27.49 -42.06 -11.23
N GLN A 5 -27.10 -40.94 -10.61
CA GLN A 5 -27.00 -40.66 -9.16
C GLN A 5 -25.85 -41.25 -8.31
N ARG A 6 -25.21 -40.31 -7.58
CA ARG A 6 -24.84 -40.31 -6.15
C ARG A 6 -24.01 -41.48 -5.59
N SER A 7 -22.84 -41.11 -5.06
CA SER A 7 -22.30 -41.76 -3.85
C SER A 7 -22.76 -41.01 -2.59
N LYS A 8 -22.89 -41.75 -1.48
CA LYS A 8 -22.93 -41.23 -0.10
C LYS A 8 -21.92 -42.04 0.73
N ILE A 9 -21.35 -41.36 1.72
CA ILE A 9 -20.33 -41.83 2.67
C ILE A 9 -20.70 -43.21 3.29
N LEU A 10 -19.75 -44.16 3.36
CA LEU A 10 -19.13 -44.69 4.62
C LEU A 10 -18.56 -46.14 4.56
N THR A 11 -17.22 -46.26 4.62
CA THR A 11 -16.40 -47.32 5.29
C THR A 11 -16.44 -48.82 4.88
N ALA A 12 -15.28 -49.49 5.09
CA ALA A 12 -15.00 -50.94 5.28
C ALA A 12 -14.46 -51.80 4.11
N LEU A 13 -13.12 -51.91 4.05
CA LEU A 13 -12.25 -53.12 4.01
C LEU A 13 -12.39 -54.30 3.01
N PHE A 14 -11.24 -54.98 2.84
CA PHE A 14 -10.96 -56.32 2.25
C PHE A 14 -10.93 -56.51 0.71
N LEU A 15 -9.76 -56.23 0.13
CA LEU A 15 -8.74 -57.18 -0.38
C LEU A 15 -9.13 -58.37 -1.31
N SER A 16 -8.17 -58.75 -2.17
CA SER A 16 -8.16 -59.81 -3.22
C SER A 16 -8.97 -59.49 -4.49
N ALA A 17 -8.45 -59.35 -5.72
CA ALA A 17 -7.28 -59.87 -6.47
C ALA A 17 -7.54 -61.15 -7.30
N SER A 18 -7.48 -61.04 -8.64
CA SER A 18 -6.90 -62.03 -9.58
C SER A 18 -6.93 -61.52 -11.04
N LEU A 19 -6.11 -62.16 -11.90
CA LEU A 19 -5.82 -61.98 -13.33
C LEU A 19 -7.05 -61.64 -14.22
N ALA A 20 -7.00 -60.80 -15.27
CA ALA A 20 -6.05 -60.62 -16.39
C ALA A 20 -6.17 -61.65 -17.55
N VAL A 21 -6.40 -61.17 -18.78
CA VAL A 21 -5.99 -61.75 -20.10
C VAL A 21 -6.32 -60.78 -21.25
N THR A 22 -5.50 -60.78 -22.30
CA THR A 22 -5.54 -59.98 -23.55
C THR A 22 -4.95 -60.86 -24.70
N PRO A 23 -4.76 -60.42 -25.97
CA PRO A 23 -5.36 -59.36 -26.81
C PRO A 23 -5.82 -59.90 -28.21
N ALA A 24 -5.91 -59.02 -29.23
CA ALA A 24 -5.71 -59.29 -30.68
C ALA A 24 -6.85 -59.99 -31.49
N ALA A 25 -7.06 -59.71 -32.80
CA ALA A 25 -6.58 -58.59 -33.66
C ALA A 25 -7.40 -58.45 -34.98
N SER A 26 -7.31 -57.27 -35.63
CA SER A 26 -7.19 -57.00 -37.10
C SER A 26 -8.21 -57.51 -38.14
N VAL A 27 -8.48 -56.87 -39.31
CA VAL A 27 -8.25 -55.50 -39.87
C VAL A 27 -9.10 -55.36 -41.17
N SER A 28 -9.41 -54.11 -41.59
CA SER A 28 -9.85 -53.64 -42.94
C SER A 28 -11.11 -54.20 -43.62
N VAL A 29 -11.85 -53.30 -44.29
CA VAL A 29 -12.63 -53.57 -45.51
C VAL A 29 -12.36 -52.46 -46.53
N LEU A 30 -12.33 -52.87 -47.81
CA LEU A 30 -12.13 -52.19 -49.10
C LEU A 30 -12.66 -50.75 -49.27
N ALA A 31 -12.10 -50.06 -50.27
CA ALA A 31 -12.59 -48.81 -50.84
C ALA A 31 -12.81 -48.94 -52.36
N GLU A 32 -13.75 -48.16 -52.89
CA GLU A 32 -14.01 -47.84 -54.31
C GLU A 32 -14.58 -46.39 -54.31
N ASP A 33 -14.23 -45.46 -55.22
CA ASP A 33 -13.17 -45.49 -56.24
C ASP A 33 -12.83 -44.07 -56.75
N LEU A 34 -11.56 -43.87 -57.15
CA LEU A 34 -11.02 -42.98 -58.24
C LEU A 34 -11.40 -41.47 -58.25
N ASP A 35 -10.52 -40.50 -58.54
CA ASP A 35 -9.07 -40.43 -58.90
C ASP A 35 -8.61 -38.94 -58.74
N PHE A 36 -7.38 -38.43 -58.99
CA PHE A 36 -6.11 -38.88 -59.62
C PHE A 36 -4.91 -38.15 -58.95
N ALA A 37 -3.68 -38.33 -59.44
CA ALA A 37 -2.44 -37.61 -59.04
C ALA A 37 -2.17 -36.38 -59.95
N ALA A 38 -1.04 -35.64 -59.97
CA ALA A 38 0.30 -35.69 -59.33
C ALA A 38 0.78 -34.22 -59.11
N VAL A 39 1.76 -33.80 -58.30
CA VAL A 39 3.13 -34.26 -57.93
C VAL A 39 4.13 -34.21 -59.10
N GLU A 40 5.03 -33.20 -59.12
CA GLU A 40 6.50 -33.36 -59.04
C GLU A 40 7.28 -32.02 -59.06
N GLU A 41 8.55 -32.14 -58.70
CA GLU A 41 9.54 -31.21 -58.14
C GLU A 41 10.52 -30.62 -59.20
N ILE A 42 11.61 -29.95 -58.76
CA ILE A 42 12.88 -29.64 -59.48
C ILE A 42 12.96 -28.37 -60.37
N ASP A 43 13.34 -27.25 -59.73
CA ASP A 43 14.67 -26.55 -59.81
C ASP A 43 15.26 -25.94 -61.13
N VAL A 44 16.21 -25.00 -60.94
CA VAL A 44 17.26 -24.44 -61.86
C VAL A 44 16.91 -23.34 -62.90
N VAL A 45 17.01 -22.07 -62.47
CA VAL A 45 17.94 -20.97 -62.93
C VAL A 45 18.54 -21.10 -64.37
N PRO A 46 18.48 -20.08 -65.28
CA PRO A 46 19.31 -18.86 -65.14
C PRO A 46 18.84 -17.53 -65.84
N GLU A 47 19.63 -16.46 -65.57
CA GLU A 47 20.17 -15.37 -66.44
C GLU A 47 19.48 -14.98 -67.79
N GLU A 48 19.51 -13.72 -68.29
CA GLU A 48 20.31 -12.52 -67.94
C GLU A 48 19.66 -11.19 -68.42
N GLU A 49 19.95 -10.06 -67.71
CA GLU A 49 20.28 -8.68 -68.17
C GLU A 49 19.56 -7.90 -69.33
N ILE A 50 20.00 -6.62 -69.48
CA ILE A 50 19.80 -5.64 -70.59
C ILE A 50 18.47 -4.87 -70.62
N SER A 51 18.40 -3.52 -70.68
CA SER A 51 19.30 -2.38 -70.32
C SER A 51 18.52 -1.04 -70.51
N ASP A 52 18.93 0.05 -69.85
CA ASP A 52 19.06 1.49 -70.30
C ASP A 52 18.04 2.14 -71.29
N SER A 53 17.74 3.45 -71.33
CA SER A 53 18.09 4.71 -70.61
C SER A 53 16.88 5.70 -70.80
N GLU A 54 16.82 7.01 -70.52
CA GLU A 54 17.70 8.15 -70.14
C GLU A 54 17.09 8.87 -68.90
N GLU A 55 17.77 9.64 -68.03
CA GLU A 55 18.75 10.77 -68.12
C GLU A 55 18.14 12.18 -68.34
N VAL A 56 18.84 13.21 -67.82
CA VAL A 56 18.67 14.68 -67.97
C VAL A 56 17.50 15.37 -67.21
N SER A 57 17.63 16.57 -66.60
CA SER A 57 18.62 17.12 -65.63
C SER A 57 18.13 18.49 -65.05
N THR A 58 18.80 18.98 -63.98
CA THR A 58 19.11 20.40 -63.63
C THR A 58 18.08 21.56 -63.75
N SER A 59 17.89 22.29 -62.63
CA SER A 59 18.08 23.76 -62.48
C SER A 59 17.75 24.15 -61.02
N THR A 60 18.65 24.70 -60.19
CA THR A 60 19.07 26.12 -60.07
C THR A 60 17.90 27.09 -59.77
N GLU A 61 17.98 28.07 -58.86
CA GLU A 61 19.14 28.63 -58.13
C GLU A 61 18.68 29.39 -56.84
N ASP A 62 19.64 29.99 -56.13
CA ASP A 62 19.65 31.26 -55.38
C ASP A 62 18.40 32.18 -55.28
N SER A 63 18.33 33.18 -54.37
CA SER A 63 18.89 33.42 -53.02
C SER A 63 18.42 34.81 -52.51
N VAL A 64 18.49 35.04 -51.18
CA VAL A 64 18.52 36.34 -50.43
C VAL A 64 17.42 37.43 -50.59
N LEU A 65 17.42 38.33 -49.58
CA LEU A 65 16.68 39.60 -49.39
C LEU A 65 15.18 39.46 -49.01
N ALA A 66 14.68 39.90 -47.84
CA ALA A 66 14.80 41.16 -47.08
C ALA A 66 13.91 42.29 -47.64
N ALA A 67 13.26 43.16 -46.84
CA ALA A 67 13.32 43.36 -45.38
C ALA A 67 11.97 43.83 -44.78
N ASP A 68 11.90 43.78 -43.44
CA ASP A 68 11.38 44.81 -42.52
C ASP A 68 10.63 46.04 -43.11
N ILE A 69 9.37 46.29 -42.65
CA ILE A 69 8.83 47.65 -42.40
C ILE A 69 7.48 47.64 -41.62
N THR A 70 7.56 48.11 -40.36
CA THR A 70 6.64 48.95 -39.55
C THR A 70 5.08 48.84 -39.60
N THR A 71 4.52 48.58 -38.40
CA THR A 71 3.43 49.33 -37.67
C THR A 71 1.99 49.48 -38.19
N GLU A 72 1.08 49.66 -37.22
CA GLU A 72 -0.28 50.25 -37.31
C GLU A 72 -1.36 49.43 -38.07
N ASP A 73 -2.65 49.45 -37.70
CA ASP A 73 -3.33 49.79 -36.42
C ASP A 73 -4.77 49.23 -36.47
N SER A 74 -5.53 49.37 -35.37
CA SER A 74 -7.00 49.34 -35.28
C SER A 74 -7.72 48.00 -35.48
N ASP A 75 -8.96 47.81 -35.00
CA ASP A 75 -9.63 48.19 -33.74
C ASP A 75 -10.98 47.42 -33.75
N LEU A 76 -11.67 47.32 -32.61
CA LEU A 76 -13.08 47.72 -32.46
C LEU A 76 -13.68 47.15 -31.16
N THR A 77 -13.65 47.98 -30.11
CA THR A 77 -14.82 48.38 -29.27
C THR A 77 -15.66 47.33 -28.50
N THR A 78 -16.21 47.59 -27.30
CA THR A 78 -16.10 48.67 -26.28
C THR A 78 -16.79 48.18 -24.98
N ASP A 79 -16.82 49.05 -23.96
CA ASP A 79 -17.82 49.12 -22.86
C ASP A 79 -17.61 48.14 -21.68
N GLU A 80 -17.31 48.59 -20.45
CA GLU A 80 -18.05 49.48 -19.50
C GLU A 80 -19.08 48.72 -18.62
N PHE A 81 -19.34 49.03 -17.33
CA PHE A 81 -18.69 49.90 -16.34
C PHE A 81 -19.32 49.68 -14.92
N THR A 82 -18.50 49.68 -13.85
CA THR A 82 -18.82 49.89 -12.40
C THR A 82 -19.72 48.96 -11.54
N ALA A 83 -19.35 48.95 -10.24
CA ALA A 83 -20.18 48.94 -9.01
C ALA A 83 -20.95 47.66 -8.62
N ASP A 84 -21.05 47.18 -7.37
CA ASP A 84 -20.62 47.53 -5.99
C ASP A 84 -21.40 46.53 -5.07
N THR A 85 -21.16 46.54 -3.75
CA THR A 85 -21.99 46.01 -2.65
C THR A 85 -22.00 44.49 -2.30
N SER A 86 -21.25 44.20 -1.23
CA SER A 86 -21.70 43.54 0.02
C SER A 86 -21.86 42.00 0.16
N THR A 87 -21.10 41.45 1.13
CA THR A 87 -21.40 40.29 2.04
C THR A 87 -21.51 38.88 1.41
N PHE A 88 -21.05 37.77 2.02
CA PHE A 88 -21.02 37.43 3.46
C PHE A 88 -20.02 36.28 3.80
N SER A 89 -19.17 36.45 4.82
CA SER A 89 -18.50 35.44 5.71
C SER A 89 -17.68 34.23 5.19
N ALA A 90 -16.50 34.03 5.81
CA ALA A 90 -15.82 32.75 6.18
C ALA A 90 -15.35 31.76 5.09
N ASP A 91 -14.17 31.12 5.16
CA ASP A 91 -12.99 31.18 6.05
C ASP A 91 -11.72 30.73 5.26
N GLU A 92 -10.52 30.96 5.81
CA GLU A 92 -9.20 30.26 5.65
C GLU A 92 -8.79 29.61 4.28
N ALA A 93 -7.57 29.76 3.73
CA ALA A 93 -6.27 30.23 4.28
C ALA A 93 -5.29 30.74 3.17
N ASP A 94 -4.03 30.99 3.61
CA ASP A 94 -2.75 31.02 2.87
C ASP A 94 -2.19 32.27 2.11
N VAL A 95 -1.01 32.69 2.62
CA VAL A 95 0.25 33.06 1.92
C VAL A 95 0.45 34.47 1.29
N PHE A 96 1.26 35.27 2.01
CA PHE A 96 2.31 36.25 1.59
C PHE A 96 2.05 37.26 0.43
N THR A 97 2.30 38.57 0.62
CA THR A 97 3.65 39.17 0.56
C THR A 97 3.66 40.69 0.93
N SER A 98 4.83 41.21 1.37
CA SER A 98 5.14 42.64 1.71
C SER A 98 4.32 43.29 2.86
N GLY A 99 4.85 44.16 3.73
CA GLY A 99 6.06 45.00 3.71
C GLY A 99 5.66 46.47 3.48
N GLU A 100 6.02 47.47 4.30
CA GLU A 100 7.10 47.59 5.29
C GLU A 100 6.81 48.76 6.29
N THR A 101 7.55 48.85 7.42
CA THR A 101 7.62 49.98 8.40
C THR A 101 6.36 50.27 9.28
N SER A 102 6.47 50.67 10.56
CA SER A 102 7.59 50.68 11.53
C SER A 102 7.12 50.98 12.96
N GLU A 103 7.64 50.27 13.97
CA GLU A 103 8.13 50.79 15.27
C GLU A 103 8.86 49.67 16.05
N GLN A 104 9.61 50.00 17.11
CA GLN A 104 10.67 49.14 17.67
C GLN A 104 10.64 49.08 19.22
N ASP A 105 10.18 47.96 19.77
CA ASP A 105 10.42 47.43 21.14
C ASP A 105 9.50 46.18 21.32
N VAL A 106 9.88 45.04 21.89
CA VAL A 106 11.18 44.46 22.30
C VAL A 106 11.21 43.01 21.80
N SER A 107 12.37 42.45 21.47
CA SER A 107 12.49 41.04 21.07
C SER A 107 12.42 40.09 22.27
N GLU A 108 11.23 39.56 22.56
CA GLU A 108 11.08 38.37 23.42
C GLU A 108 11.73 37.15 22.73
N ALA A 109 12.62 36.44 23.43
CA ALA A 109 13.57 35.50 22.85
C ALA A 109 12.95 34.10 22.64
N ARG A 110 11.93 34.05 21.76
CA ARG A 110 11.10 32.87 21.39
C ARG A 110 11.68 31.52 21.83
N THR A 111 11.22 31.09 23.00
CA THR A 111 11.61 29.85 23.67
C THR A 111 11.01 28.64 22.99
N HIS A 112 11.79 27.56 22.94
CA HIS A 112 11.33 26.28 22.41
C HIS A 112 11.58 25.16 23.43
N SER A 113 10.57 24.32 23.63
CA SER A 113 10.75 23.00 24.22
C SER A 113 11.49 22.09 23.23
N ILE A 114 12.35 21.20 23.73
CA ILE A 114 13.10 20.23 22.92
C ILE A 114 13.30 18.95 23.73
N LYS A 115 13.24 17.77 23.09
CA LYS A 115 13.58 16.52 23.77
C LYS A 115 15.10 16.36 23.84
N VAL A 116 15.59 16.05 25.02
CA VAL A 116 16.99 15.69 25.27
C VAL A 116 17.09 14.20 25.59
N SER A 117 18.14 13.54 25.10
CA SER A 117 18.46 12.15 25.41
C SER A 117 19.81 12.06 26.10
N VAL A 118 19.89 11.29 27.19
CA VAL A 118 21.13 11.04 27.94
C VAL A 118 21.42 9.54 27.94
N ILE A 119 22.45 9.14 27.20
CA ILE A 119 22.81 7.74 26.95
C ILE A 119 24.20 7.42 27.49
N ASN A 120 24.39 6.18 27.92
CA ASN A 120 25.72 5.70 28.32
C ASN A 120 26.60 5.36 27.10
N SER A 121 27.85 4.97 27.36
CA SER A 121 28.83 4.52 26.36
C SER A 121 28.42 3.26 25.55
N SER A 122 27.29 2.63 25.87
CA SER A 122 26.70 1.50 25.13
C SER A 122 25.39 1.88 24.41
N GLY A 123 25.07 3.17 24.31
CA GLY A 123 23.87 3.67 23.63
C GLY A 123 22.56 3.49 24.39
N VAL A 124 22.61 3.05 25.66
CA VAL A 124 21.41 2.79 26.47
C VAL A 124 21.06 4.04 27.28
N ALA A 125 19.81 4.49 27.18
CA ALA A 125 19.27 5.58 28.00
C ALA A 125 19.28 5.18 29.48
N SER A 126 20.02 5.93 30.29
CA SER A 126 20.14 5.66 31.73
C SER A 126 19.04 6.38 32.49
N GLY A 127 18.08 5.64 33.03
CA GLY A 127 17.00 6.20 33.89
C GLY A 127 17.49 6.88 35.18
N MET A 128 18.78 6.85 35.49
CA MET A 128 19.42 7.59 36.59
C MET A 128 19.91 8.99 36.16
N TYR A 129 20.03 9.25 34.86
CA TYR A 129 20.50 10.50 34.24
C TYR A 129 19.47 11.09 33.27
N ALA A 130 18.24 10.59 33.31
CA ALA A 130 17.17 11.07 32.46
C ALA A 130 16.73 12.49 32.85
N MET A 131 16.40 13.28 31.83
CA MET A 131 15.76 14.59 31.94
C MET A 131 14.32 14.43 31.40
N ASP A 132 13.33 15.10 32.00
CA ASP A 132 11.94 15.05 31.52
C ASP A 132 11.58 16.22 30.59
N SER A 133 12.27 17.35 30.76
CA SER A 133 12.02 18.59 30.03
C SER A 133 13.34 19.32 29.76
N ALA A 134 13.41 19.95 28.59
CA ALA A 134 14.47 20.88 28.24
C ALA A 134 13.89 22.03 27.41
N VAL A 135 14.30 23.25 27.76
CA VAL A 135 13.93 24.50 27.09
C VAL A 135 15.20 25.11 26.50
N VAL A 136 15.11 25.62 25.28
CA VAL A 136 16.21 26.27 24.58
C VAL A 136 15.87 27.70 24.15
N THR A 137 16.81 28.60 24.40
CA THR A 137 16.77 30.02 24.03
C THR A 137 18.01 30.34 23.19
N ARG A 138 17.83 30.65 21.90
CA ARG A 138 18.93 31.04 21.02
C ARG A 138 19.44 32.44 21.38
N GLN A 139 20.75 32.61 21.39
CA GLN A 139 21.44 33.87 21.73
C GLN A 139 21.88 34.62 20.46
N ASP A 140 22.09 35.94 20.59
CA ASP A 140 22.49 36.81 19.48
C ASP A 140 23.88 36.49 18.90
N ASP A 141 24.76 35.86 19.68
CA ASP A 141 26.08 35.38 19.23
C ASP A 141 26.02 34.07 18.42
N GLY A 142 24.82 33.51 18.24
CA GLY A 142 24.57 32.26 17.53
C GLY A 142 24.58 31.01 18.40
N THR A 143 24.98 31.11 19.68
CA THR A 143 24.92 30.00 20.63
C THR A 143 23.50 29.78 21.19
N TYR A 144 23.34 28.78 22.04
CA TYR A 144 22.09 28.41 22.68
C TYR A 144 22.27 28.35 24.20
N LEU A 145 21.36 28.96 24.96
CA LEU A 145 21.18 28.64 26.37
C LEU A 145 20.16 27.51 26.47
N VAL A 146 20.57 26.40 27.09
CA VAL A 146 19.74 25.20 27.29
C VAL A 146 19.50 25.01 28.78
N ARG A 147 18.23 24.86 29.16
CA ARG A 147 17.78 24.69 30.54
C ARG A 147 17.06 23.34 30.65
N MET A 148 17.66 22.38 31.36
CA MET A 148 17.19 20.99 31.46
C MET A 148 16.79 20.64 32.89
N HIS A 149 15.70 19.90 33.10
CA HIS A 149 15.25 19.41 34.40
C HIS A 149 15.49 17.90 34.55
N GLN A 150 16.08 17.48 35.67
CA GLN A 150 16.42 16.07 35.93
C GLN A 150 15.30 15.30 36.64
N THR A 151 15.03 14.07 36.20
CA THR A 151 13.97 13.22 36.79
C THR A 151 14.32 12.59 38.13
N SER A 152 15.55 12.78 38.62
CA SER A 152 16.06 12.10 39.83
C SER A 152 16.86 13.04 40.73
N VAL A 153 16.47 13.08 42.00
CA VAL A 153 17.03 13.95 43.06
C VAL A 153 18.48 13.61 43.50
N ASN A 154 19.21 12.88 42.65
CA ASN A 154 20.44 12.17 43.01
C ASN A 154 21.70 12.67 42.29
N ARG A 155 21.63 13.77 41.53
CA ARG A 155 22.82 14.40 40.92
C ARG A 155 22.74 15.91 41.10
N ASN A 156 23.71 16.46 41.82
CA ASN A 156 23.74 17.88 42.16
C ASN A 156 24.77 18.64 41.30
N TYR A 157 25.63 17.93 40.57
CA TYR A 157 26.75 18.49 39.83
C TYR A 157 26.95 17.77 38.49
N MET A 158 27.20 18.54 37.43
CA MET A 158 27.47 18.08 36.08
C MET A 158 28.72 18.77 35.52
N ALA A 159 29.73 18.00 35.11
CA ALA A 159 30.80 18.48 34.25
C ALA A 159 30.38 18.25 32.78
N LEU A 160 30.67 19.20 31.87
CA LEU A 160 30.19 19.19 30.48
C LEU A 160 31.25 19.71 29.49
N THR A 161 31.37 19.07 28.33
CA THR A 161 32.24 19.50 27.21
C THR A 161 31.90 18.73 25.92
N ASP A 162 32.33 19.27 24.79
CA ASP A 162 32.52 18.61 23.49
C ASP A 162 33.62 17.53 23.47
N ASP A 163 34.57 17.54 24.42
CA ASP A 163 35.71 16.61 24.48
C ASP A 163 35.49 15.49 25.52
N LYS A 164 35.24 14.28 25.01
CA LYS A 164 35.02 13.07 25.83
C LYS A 164 36.16 12.74 26.79
N ASN A 165 37.41 13.04 26.45
CA ASN A 165 38.56 12.77 27.31
C ASN A 165 38.60 13.77 28.46
N LYS A 166 38.39 15.06 28.18
CA LYS A 166 38.28 16.09 29.24
C LYS A 166 37.07 15.84 30.16
N ALA A 167 35.95 15.33 29.63
CA ALA A 167 34.81 14.87 30.43
C ALA A 167 35.12 13.65 31.34
N THR A 168 36.06 12.79 30.92
CA THR A 168 36.52 11.61 31.66
C THR A 168 37.49 11.97 32.79
N ASN A 169 38.34 12.97 32.55
CA ASN A 169 39.35 13.48 33.49
C ASN A 169 38.85 14.62 34.39
N HIS A 170 37.68 15.19 34.08
CA HIS A 170 37.07 16.35 34.74
C HIS A 170 37.83 17.68 34.58
N GLU A 171 38.55 17.85 33.46
CA GLU A 171 39.37 19.03 33.10
C GLU A 171 38.53 20.21 32.57
N VAL A 172 37.28 20.37 33.03
CA VAL A 172 36.26 21.22 32.40
C VAL A 172 35.39 21.97 33.41
N ASP A 173 34.59 22.91 32.91
CA ASP A 173 33.62 23.64 33.72
C ASP A 173 32.58 22.72 34.36
N TRP A 174 32.28 22.98 35.64
CA TRP A 174 31.26 22.30 36.40
C TRP A 174 30.04 23.21 36.63
N TYR A 175 28.87 22.61 36.47
CA TYR A 175 27.57 23.20 36.72
C TYR A 175 26.91 22.53 37.92
N VAL A 176 26.11 23.28 38.68
CA VAL A 176 25.34 22.80 39.84
C VAL A 176 23.85 22.81 39.50
N ALA A 177 23.08 21.85 40.03
CA ALA A 177 21.62 21.89 39.88
C ALA A 177 21.02 23.04 40.70
N GLY A 178 20.09 23.79 40.11
CA GLY A 178 19.50 25.01 40.66
C GLY A 178 18.02 25.19 40.30
N GLY A 179 17.54 26.44 40.34
CA GLY A 179 16.11 26.76 40.27
C GLY A 179 15.40 26.63 41.63
N ASP A 180 14.11 26.95 41.68
CA ASP A 180 13.31 26.99 42.92
C ASP A 180 13.10 25.59 43.55
N ASP A 181 13.26 24.54 42.76
CA ASP A 181 13.14 23.13 43.13
C ASP A 181 14.51 22.43 43.37
N GLY A 182 15.60 22.99 42.81
CA GLY A 182 16.95 22.43 42.87
C GLY A 182 17.29 21.41 41.78
N TYR A 183 16.50 21.27 40.72
CA TYR A 183 16.64 20.22 39.70
C TYR A 183 16.99 20.70 38.28
N TRP A 184 17.17 22.01 38.07
CA TRP A 184 17.50 22.56 36.75
C TRP A 184 19.01 22.74 36.53
N TYR A 185 19.49 22.37 35.34
CA TYR A 185 20.80 22.76 34.82
C TYR A 185 20.61 23.73 33.65
N THR A 186 21.01 24.99 33.84
CA THR A 186 21.06 26.02 32.80
C THR A 186 22.51 26.16 32.32
N ILE A 187 22.75 25.92 31.04
CA ILE A 187 24.09 25.79 30.43
C ILE A 187 24.18 26.50 29.07
N PRO A 188 25.34 27.07 28.70
CA PRO A 188 25.63 27.49 27.34
C PRO A 188 26.04 26.29 26.48
N VAL A 189 25.56 26.26 25.24
CA VAL A 189 25.77 25.21 24.24
C VAL A 189 26.04 25.86 22.88
N ALA A 190 27.16 25.52 22.25
CA ALA A 190 27.54 26.09 20.95
C ALA A 190 26.70 25.54 19.78
N SER A 191 26.20 24.30 19.89
CA SER A 191 25.48 23.59 18.84
C SER A 191 24.54 22.55 19.44
N LEU A 192 23.33 22.43 18.89
CA LEU A 192 22.34 21.43 19.31
C LEU A 192 22.48 20.09 18.56
N THR A 193 23.23 20.05 17.46
CA THR A 193 23.40 18.86 16.62
C THR A 193 24.64 18.04 16.99
N ASP A 194 25.63 18.66 17.63
CA ASP A 194 26.88 18.00 18.00
C ASP A 194 26.75 17.30 19.37
N PRO A 195 27.33 16.10 19.54
CA PRO A 195 27.20 15.33 20.77
C PRO A 195 28.02 15.96 21.92
N LEU A 196 27.36 16.23 23.04
CA LEU A 196 28.03 16.69 24.27
C LEU A 196 28.32 15.52 25.19
N TYR A 197 29.42 15.61 25.95
CA TYR A 197 29.84 14.60 26.92
C TYR A 197 29.72 15.14 28.35
N ALA A 198 29.07 14.36 29.22
CA ALA A 198 28.70 14.79 30.56
C ALA A 198 29.05 13.76 31.65
N SER A 199 29.51 14.25 32.80
CA SER A 199 29.85 13.46 33.99
C SER A 199 29.11 14.00 35.22
N PHE A 200 28.29 13.16 35.86
CA PHE A 200 27.33 13.57 36.91
C PHE A 200 27.70 13.05 38.32
N SER A 201 27.79 13.95 39.32
CA SER A 201 28.09 13.61 40.72
C SER A 201 26.95 13.93 41.72
N TYR A 202 26.88 13.17 42.81
CA TYR A 202 25.98 13.42 43.95
C TYR A 202 26.58 14.43 44.93
N THR A 203 27.85 14.24 45.33
CA THR A 203 28.54 15.13 46.29
C THR A 203 29.35 16.19 45.56
N LYS A 204 29.53 17.35 46.21
CA LYS A 204 30.51 18.37 45.81
C LYS A 204 31.91 17.90 46.21
N ASN A 205 32.51 17.00 45.43
CA ASN A 205 33.88 16.60 45.68
C ASN A 205 34.70 16.44 44.38
N VAL A 206 35.82 17.17 44.34
CA VAL A 206 36.74 17.30 43.22
C VAL A 206 37.89 16.29 43.37
N ASN A 207 37.57 15.01 43.14
CA ASN A 207 38.53 13.90 43.19
C ASN A 207 39.49 13.94 41.97
N ALA A 208 40.43 14.88 41.97
CA ALA A 208 41.53 14.90 41.00
C ALA A 208 42.32 13.57 41.03
N GLY A 209 42.77 13.09 39.87
CA GLY A 209 43.60 11.89 39.76
C GLY A 209 42.87 10.54 39.70
N LYS A 210 41.54 10.52 39.47
CA LYS A 210 40.82 9.27 39.10
C LYS A 210 39.86 9.51 37.94
N ALA A 211 40.12 8.86 36.81
CA ALA A 211 39.23 8.85 35.65
C ALA A 211 37.88 8.17 35.98
N TRP A 212 36.76 8.75 35.55
CA TRP A 212 35.42 8.19 35.75
C TRP A 212 34.95 7.46 34.48
N GLY A 213 34.89 6.12 34.53
CA GLY A 213 34.49 5.28 33.39
C GLY A 213 33.00 5.33 32.98
N ASN A 214 32.25 6.36 33.39
CA ASN A 214 30.80 6.50 33.21
C ASN A 214 30.39 7.86 32.61
N VAL A 215 31.19 8.41 31.69
CA VAL A 215 30.77 9.55 30.86
C VAL A 215 29.50 9.19 30.07
N GLN A 216 28.51 10.07 30.10
CA GLN A 216 27.29 9.98 29.28
C GLN A 216 27.43 10.87 28.05
N THR A 217 26.75 10.51 26.96
CA THR A 217 26.52 11.41 25.82
C THR A 217 25.14 12.06 25.98
N ILE A 218 25.07 13.38 25.77
CA ILE A 218 23.84 14.15 25.68
C ILE A 218 23.62 14.51 24.21
N THR A 219 22.40 14.28 23.71
CA THR A 219 21.96 14.70 22.38
C THR A 219 20.58 15.37 22.44
N PHE A 220 20.34 16.32 21.53
CA PHE A 220 19.06 17.02 21.42
C PHE A 220 18.33 16.62 20.13
N ASP A 221 17.06 16.22 20.25
CA ASP A 221 16.22 15.91 19.10
C ASP A 221 15.65 17.22 18.52
N VAL A 222 16.41 17.86 17.64
CA VAL A 222 16.02 19.09 16.94
C VAL A 222 14.74 18.93 16.10
N SER A 223 14.33 17.70 15.76
CA SER A 223 13.05 17.45 15.08
C SER A 223 11.83 17.51 16.01
N SER A 224 12.06 17.47 17.33
CA SER A 224 11.02 17.61 18.36
C SER A 224 10.81 19.04 18.85
N MET A 225 11.55 20.01 18.31
CA MET A 225 11.58 21.38 18.82
C MET A 225 10.27 22.13 18.53
N ALA A 226 9.63 22.68 19.57
CA ALA A 226 8.33 23.35 19.49
C ALA A 226 8.20 24.53 20.45
N GLU A 227 7.48 25.59 20.06
CA GLU A 227 7.19 26.76 20.92
C GLU A 227 6.57 26.34 22.27
N THR A 228 6.91 27.03 23.36
CA THR A 228 6.46 26.71 24.73
C THR A 228 6.10 27.97 25.52
N GLU A 229 5.28 27.82 26.58
CA GLU A 229 4.98 28.88 27.56
C GLU A 229 5.97 28.89 28.75
N GLU A 230 6.96 27.99 28.75
CA GLU A 230 8.01 27.94 29.79
C GLU A 230 9.04 29.07 29.62
N ARG A 231 9.54 29.59 30.74
CA ARG A 231 10.37 30.81 30.76
C ARG A 231 11.73 30.66 30.08
N ASP A 232 12.14 31.71 29.40
CA ASP A 232 13.45 31.88 28.76
C ASP A 232 14.64 31.51 29.66
N ALA A 233 15.57 30.75 29.08
CA ALA A 233 16.88 30.51 29.65
C ALA A 233 17.75 31.76 29.45
N VAL A 234 17.77 32.65 30.44
CA VAL A 234 18.55 33.89 30.43
C VAL A 234 19.98 33.69 30.92
N ALA A 235 20.94 34.49 30.43
CA ALA A 235 22.37 34.34 30.75
C ALA A 235 22.71 34.52 32.25
N SER A 236 21.84 35.14 33.03
CA SER A 236 21.96 35.24 34.50
C SER A 236 21.71 33.92 35.23
N ASP A 237 20.98 32.99 34.62
CA ASP A 237 20.53 31.75 35.25
C ASP A 237 21.55 30.61 35.09
N ILE A 238 22.62 30.81 34.31
CA ILE A 238 23.68 29.81 34.05
C ILE A 238 24.26 29.30 35.37
N ASN A 239 24.04 28.02 35.68
CA ASN A 239 24.35 27.46 36.99
C ASN A 239 25.83 27.02 37.12
N LYS A 240 26.77 27.80 36.58
CA LYS A 240 28.21 27.51 36.61
C LYS A 240 28.78 27.72 38.02
N LEU A 241 29.59 26.77 38.50
CA LEU A 241 30.24 26.89 39.80
C LEU A 241 31.37 27.95 39.78
N PRO A 242 31.48 28.81 40.81
CA PRO A 242 32.61 29.73 40.94
C PRO A 242 33.90 28.97 41.29
N ALA A 243 35.01 29.37 40.67
CA ALA A 243 36.28 28.63 40.64
C ALA A 243 37.06 28.57 41.97
N THR A 244 36.57 29.17 43.06
CA THR A 244 37.32 29.37 44.32
C THR A 244 37.56 28.11 45.17
N ASN A 245 37.05 26.96 44.74
CA ASN A 245 36.98 25.73 45.54
C ASN A 245 37.60 24.50 44.85
N GLY A 246 38.52 24.70 43.91
CA GLY A 246 39.39 23.62 43.42
C GLY A 246 40.36 23.10 44.51
N PRO A 247 41.01 21.95 44.29
CA PRO A 247 42.17 21.55 45.09
C PRO A 247 43.31 22.57 44.91
N ALA A 248 44.17 22.75 45.92
CA ALA A 248 45.39 23.52 45.77
C ALA A 248 46.37 22.85 44.80
N ASP A 249 47.23 23.65 44.14
CA ASP A 249 48.36 23.17 43.36
C ASP A 249 49.51 22.77 44.29
N TYR A 250 49.97 21.52 44.18
CA TYR A 250 51.05 20.94 44.97
C TYR A 250 52.36 20.80 44.19
N THR A 251 52.42 21.23 42.92
CA THR A 251 53.60 21.05 42.04
C THR A 251 54.87 21.62 42.68
N SER A 252 54.77 22.77 43.35
CA SER A 252 55.87 23.40 44.11
C SER A 252 56.30 22.58 45.33
N VAL A 253 55.36 21.93 46.03
CA VAL A 253 55.67 21.05 47.18
C VAL A 253 56.37 19.78 46.69
N ASP A 254 55.96 19.25 45.55
CA ASP A 254 56.50 18.00 45.00
C ASP A 254 57.90 18.21 44.42
N ALA A 255 58.13 19.37 43.78
CA ALA A 255 59.47 19.83 43.41
C ALA A 255 60.37 20.03 44.65
N ALA A 256 59.85 20.63 45.74
CA ALA A 256 60.61 20.82 46.98
C ALA A 256 60.92 19.48 47.70
N LEU A 257 59.99 18.53 47.72
CA LEU A 257 60.22 17.19 48.26
C LEU A 257 61.31 16.44 47.47
N ALA A 258 61.38 16.64 46.16
CA ALA A 258 62.40 16.03 45.30
C ALA A 258 63.82 16.60 45.48
N THR A 259 64.02 17.71 46.21
CA THR A 259 65.36 18.22 46.55
C THR A 259 65.91 17.71 47.88
N VAL A 260 65.10 16.99 48.68
CA VAL A 260 65.51 16.41 49.96
C VAL A 260 66.55 15.30 49.72
N PRO A 261 67.78 15.41 50.26
CA PRO A 261 68.80 14.37 50.07
C PRO A 261 68.38 13.03 50.69
N GLU A 262 68.58 11.93 49.95
CA GLU A 262 68.22 10.58 50.41
C GLU A 262 68.97 10.15 51.68
N ASP A 263 70.25 10.54 51.81
CA ASP A 263 71.02 10.39 53.04
C ASP A 263 71.20 11.73 53.78
N LEU A 264 70.51 11.83 54.91
CA LEU A 264 70.60 12.95 55.85
C LEU A 264 71.60 12.71 57.00
N SER A 265 72.31 11.59 57.03
CA SER A 265 73.21 11.21 58.15
C SER A 265 74.56 11.94 58.14
N ILE A 266 75.06 12.32 56.96
CA ILE A 266 76.30 13.10 56.76
C ILE A 266 76.17 14.57 57.21
N TYR A 267 74.95 15.03 57.45
CA TYR A 267 74.65 16.37 57.95
C TYR A 267 74.56 16.40 59.48
N THR A 268 74.72 17.58 60.08
CA THR A 268 74.54 17.79 61.51
C THR A 268 73.11 17.45 61.90
N ASP A 269 72.95 16.75 63.02
CA ASP A 269 71.66 16.13 63.36
C ASP A 269 70.54 17.17 63.53
N GLU A 270 70.88 18.37 64.03
CA GLU A 270 70.01 19.55 64.10
C GLU A 270 69.44 19.98 62.74
N THR A 271 70.27 20.07 61.70
CA THR A 271 69.81 20.49 60.36
C THR A 271 69.09 19.35 59.62
N ALA A 272 69.54 18.12 59.84
CA ALA A 272 68.88 16.92 59.32
C ALA A 272 67.47 16.72 59.91
N ASP A 273 67.28 16.97 61.21
CA ASP A 273 65.97 16.88 61.85
C ASP A 273 65.03 18.03 61.45
N ALA A 274 65.57 19.22 61.16
CA ALA A 274 64.77 20.32 60.60
C ALA A 274 64.14 19.94 59.24
N VAL A 275 64.90 19.28 58.35
CA VAL A 275 64.39 18.75 57.08
C VAL A 275 63.33 17.68 57.31
N ARG A 276 63.59 16.70 58.19
CA ARG A 276 62.61 15.64 58.54
C ARG A 276 61.31 16.24 59.07
N ALA A 277 61.38 17.28 59.90
CA ALA A 277 60.22 17.96 60.45
C ALA A 277 59.43 18.74 59.38
N ALA A 278 60.11 19.43 58.46
CA ALA A 278 59.46 20.13 57.35
C ALA A 278 58.73 19.17 56.39
N VAL A 279 59.37 18.06 56.03
CA VAL A 279 58.77 17.00 55.20
C VAL A 279 57.57 16.36 55.89
N ALA A 280 57.68 16.05 57.19
CA ALA A 280 56.59 15.47 57.98
C ALA A 280 55.39 16.41 58.23
N ALA A 281 55.53 17.71 57.95
CA ALA A 281 54.45 18.69 58.11
C ALA A 281 53.50 18.78 56.91
N VAL A 282 53.85 18.20 55.75
CA VAL A 282 53.07 18.28 54.51
C VAL A 282 51.71 17.59 54.64
N LYS A 283 50.64 18.25 54.15
CA LYS A 283 49.31 17.66 53.99
C LYS A 283 48.70 18.01 52.64
N ARG A 284 47.99 17.05 52.02
CA ARG A 284 47.46 17.12 50.65
C ARG A 284 45.93 17.35 50.57
N ASP A 285 45.35 17.98 51.58
CA ASP A 285 43.90 18.21 51.74
C ASP A 285 43.47 19.69 51.67
N TYR A 286 44.36 20.58 51.21
CA TYR A 286 44.08 22.02 51.09
C TYR A 286 43.39 22.39 49.75
N THR A 287 42.63 23.49 49.78
CA THR A 287 41.91 24.06 48.62
C THR A 287 42.63 25.29 48.05
N MET A 288 42.28 25.74 46.83
CA MET A 288 42.86 26.96 46.22
C MET A 288 42.74 28.22 47.10
N ALA A 289 41.70 28.32 47.93
CA ALA A 289 41.55 29.41 48.91
C ALA A 289 42.66 29.43 49.99
N GLN A 290 43.45 28.36 50.08
CA GLN A 290 44.55 28.13 51.00
C GLN A 290 45.87 27.85 50.24
N GLN A 291 45.95 28.20 48.94
CA GLN A 291 47.17 28.00 48.12
C GLN A 291 48.41 28.57 48.81
N ALA A 292 48.29 29.78 49.40
CA ALA A 292 49.36 30.43 50.13
C ALA A 292 49.83 29.68 51.40
N ASP A 293 49.13 28.65 51.88
CA ASP A 293 49.61 27.73 52.92
C ASP A 293 50.28 26.49 52.34
N VAL A 294 49.92 26.07 51.12
CA VAL A 294 50.62 25.04 50.35
C VAL A 294 51.97 25.55 49.84
N ASP A 295 52.01 26.78 49.33
CA ASP A 295 53.24 27.46 48.92
C ASP A 295 54.22 27.60 50.12
N LYS A 296 53.71 27.83 51.33
CA LYS A 296 54.52 27.84 52.56
C LYS A 296 55.07 26.46 52.91
N MET A 297 54.37 25.36 52.63
CA MET A 297 54.91 24.01 52.84
C MET A 297 56.05 23.73 51.85
N ALA A 298 55.93 24.14 50.59
CA ALA A 298 57.01 24.05 49.61
C ALA A 298 58.24 24.89 50.03
N GLN A 299 58.01 26.13 50.47
CA GLN A 299 59.06 27.01 50.96
C GLN A 299 59.75 26.46 52.21
N ALA A 300 58.99 25.94 53.19
CA ALA A 300 59.55 25.40 54.44
C ALA A 300 60.45 24.18 54.21
N ILE A 301 60.12 23.31 53.25
CA ILE A 301 61.01 22.21 52.84
C ILE A 301 62.27 22.76 52.16
N THR A 302 62.09 23.68 51.21
CA THR A 302 63.18 24.30 50.45
C THR A 302 64.17 25.01 51.38
N ASP A 303 63.69 25.79 52.34
CA ASP A 303 64.50 26.50 53.32
C ASP A 303 65.24 25.54 54.27
N ALA A 304 64.58 24.46 54.72
CA ALA A 304 65.21 23.45 55.55
C ALA A 304 66.32 22.68 54.81
N VAL A 305 66.08 22.30 53.55
CA VAL A 305 67.08 21.62 52.70
C VAL A 305 68.27 22.53 52.43
N ASN A 306 68.04 23.82 52.13
CA ASN A 306 69.10 24.81 51.95
C ASN A 306 69.89 25.12 53.24
N ALA A 307 69.35 24.78 54.42
CA ALA A 307 70.00 24.97 55.71
C ALA A 307 70.86 23.77 56.17
N LEU A 308 71.01 22.71 55.36
CA LEU A 308 71.78 21.51 55.70
C LEU A 308 73.30 21.79 55.83
N VAL A 309 73.85 21.51 57.01
CA VAL A 309 75.28 21.69 57.33
C VAL A 309 75.97 20.34 57.51
N LYS A 310 77.08 20.08 56.82
CA LYS A 310 77.80 18.79 56.90
C LYS A 310 78.64 18.66 58.18
N LYS A 311 78.82 17.42 58.65
CA LYS A 311 79.78 17.07 59.73
C LYS A 311 81.23 17.20 59.19
N ALA A 312 82.16 17.63 60.04
CA ALA A 312 83.56 17.92 59.67
C ALA A 312 84.51 16.77 60.02
N VAL A 313 85.64 16.67 59.29
CA VAL A 313 86.66 15.59 59.38
C VAL A 313 88.06 16.23 59.35
N GLU A 314 89.06 15.61 60.01
CA GLU A 314 90.47 16.05 59.99
C GLU A 314 91.26 15.54 58.77
N GLU A 315 92.34 16.24 58.41
CA GLU A 315 93.15 15.99 57.21
C GLU A 315 94.04 14.73 57.32
N ALA A 316 94.14 13.97 56.23
CA ALA A 316 95.00 12.78 56.11
C ALA A 316 96.33 13.07 55.39
N LYS A 317 97.30 12.14 55.51
CA LYS A 317 98.60 12.21 54.84
C LYS A 317 98.66 11.37 53.56
N THR A 318 99.32 11.91 52.54
CA THR A 318 99.55 11.27 51.23
C THR A 318 100.84 10.44 51.20
N HIS A 319 100.88 9.46 50.30
CA HIS A 319 102.03 8.59 50.11
C HIS A 319 102.42 8.49 48.61
N SER A 320 103.69 8.22 48.33
CA SER A 320 104.21 7.90 46.99
C SER A 320 104.55 6.41 46.91
N ILE A 321 104.31 5.76 45.77
CA ILE A 321 104.57 4.34 45.52
C ILE A 321 105.17 4.13 44.12
N LYS A 322 105.98 3.08 43.93
CA LYS A 322 106.44 2.68 42.60
C LYS A 322 105.37 1.86 41.87
N VAL A 323 105.20 2.16 40.59
CA VAL A 323 104.29 1.45 39.69
C VAL A 323 105.10 0.72 38.63
N SER A 324 104.67 -0.49 38.27
CA SER A 324 105.19 -1.23 37.12
C SER A 324 104.05 -1.66 36.21
N VAL A 325 104.29 -1.60 34.90
CA VAL A 325 103.30 -1.98 33.88
C VAL A 325 103.94 -2.96 32.91
N THR A 326 103.33 -4.13 32.75
CA THR A 326 103.87 -5.27 31.99
C THR A 326 102.82 -5.88 31.06
N ASN A 327 103.25 -6.54 29.99
CA ASN A 327 102.34 -7.34 29.15
C ASN A 327 101.97 -8.68 29.83
N SER A 328 101.15 -9.50 29.16
CA SER A 328 100.79 -10.85 29.62
C SER A 328 101.94 -11.84 29.76
N GLU A 329 103.17 -11.48 29.33
CA GLU A 329 104.39 -12.27 29.44
C GLU A 329 105.32 -11.74 30.56
N GLY A 330 104.90 -10.73 31.32
CA GLY A 330 105.69 -10.08 32.37
C GLY A 330 106.73 -9.08 31.84
N VAL A 331 106.71 -8.74 30.56
CA VAL A 331 107.68 -7.82 29.93
C VAL A 331 107.18 -6.39 30.06
N ALA A 332 108.00 -5.53 30.69
CA ALA A 332 107.73 -4.09 30.76
C ALA A 332 107.95 -3.43 29.38
N SER A 333 106.96 -2.67 28.92
CA SER A 333 107.05 -1.89 27.67
C SER A 333 107.20 -0.41 27.99
N GLY A 334 108.25 0.22 27.47
CA GLY A 334 108.48 1.67 27.66
C GLY A 334 107.30 2.55 27.21
N MET A 335 106.50 2.06 26.25
CA MET A 335 105.28 2.71 25.77
C MET A 335 104.18 2.85 26.84
N TYR A 336 104.16 1.95 27.83
CA TYR A 336 103.19 1.94 28.93
C TYR A 336 103.86 2.18 30.29
N ALA A 337 105.12 2.64 30.30
CA ALA A 337 105.82 2.97 31.53
C ALA A 337 105.10 4.10 32.29
N MET A 338 105.01 3.93 33.61
CA MET A 338 104.48 4.90 34.55
C MET A 338 105.59 5.36 35.47
N ASP A 339 105.56 6.63 35.89
CA ASP A 339 106.39 7.13 36.98
C ASP A 339 105.80 6.74 38.36
N ASP A 340 106.57 6.98 39.43
CA ASP A 340 106.13 6.79 40.82
C ASP A 340 104.82 7.56 41.09
N ALA A 341 103.77 6.82 41.45
CA ALA A 341 102.42 7.32 41.61
C ALA A 341 102.12 7.79 43.03
N ILE A 342 101.15 8.69 43.16
CA ILE A 342 100.68 9.23 44.43
C ILE A 342 99.41 8.51 44.84
N VAL A 343 99.35 8.12 46.11
CA VAL A 343 98.31 7.24 46.63
C VAL A 343 97.66 7.84 47.87
N THR A 344 96.34 7.89 47.83
CA THR A 344 95.48 8.32 48.93
C THR A 344 94.54 7.19 49.29
N LYS A 345 94.67 6.67 50.51
CA LYS A 345 93.71 5.70 51.04
C LYS A 345 92.41 6.41 51.40
N GLN A 346 91.30 5.91 50.89
CA GLN A 346 89.95 6.41 51.13
C GLN A 346 89.34 5.79 52.39
N ASP A 347 88.32 6.43 52.96
CA ASP A 347 87.61 5.96 54.17
C ASP A 347 86.90 4.61 53.98
N ASP A 348 86.51 4.27 52.74
CA ASP A 348 85.94 2.96 52.39
C ASP A 348 86.98 1.81 52.36
N GLY A 349 88.26 2.14 52.52
CA GLY A 349 89.38 1.22 52.52
C GLY A 349 90.10 1.06 51.18
N THR A 350 89.55 1.62 50.09
CA THR A 350 90.17 1.62 48.75
C THR A 350 91.30 2.66 48.65
N TYR A 351 91.95 2.72 47.48
CA TYR A 351 93.03 3.67 47.20
C TYR A 351 92.76 4.42 45.91
N LEU A 352 92.82 5.75 45.95
CA LEU A 352 92.95 6.56 44.74
C LEU A 352 94.44 6.68 44.39
N VAL A 353 94.78 6.36 43.14
CA VAL A 353 96.15 6.32 42.62
C VAL A 353 96.27 7.28 41.45
N LYS A 354 97.07 8.34 41.59
CA LYS A 354 97.44 9.26 40.49
C LYS A 354 98.83 8.92 39.95
N MET A 355 98.87 8.34 38.75
CA MET A 355 100.08 7.90 38.05
C MET A 355 100.32 8.73 36.77
N HIS A 356 101.58 8.97 36.41
CA HIS A 356 101.96 9.70 35.19
C HIS A 356 102.45 8.74 34.11
N GLN A 357 101.98 8.86 32.86
CA GLN A 357 102.50 8.06 31.76
C GLN A 357 103.80 8.67 31.20
N ALA A 358 104.95 8.13 31.60
CA ALA A 358 106.31 8.58 31.22
C ALA A 358 106.63 8.60 29.70
N SER A 359 105.67 8.18 28.86
CA SER A 359 105.76 8.10 27.41
C SER A 359 104.73 8.99 26.68
N GLU A 360 103.87 9.72 27.40
CA GLU A 360 102.95 10.78 26.92
C GLU A 360 102.24 10.47 25.58
N ASN A 361 101.63 9.28 25.46
CA ASN A 361 101.13 8.79 24.17
C ASN A 361 99.83 7.94 24.21
N ARG A 362 99.17 7.89 25.36
CA ARG A 362 97.85 7.29 25.56
C ARG A 362 96.96 8.30 26.26
N ASN A 363 95.73 8.42 25.76
CA ASN A 363 94.78 9.43 26.20
C ASN A 363 93.64 8.77 27.00
N TYR A 364 93.49 7.44 26.90
CA TYR A 364 92.40 6.68 27.49
C TYR A 364 92.96 5.37 28.06
N MET A 365 92.55 5.01 29.27
CA MET A 365 92.84 3.73 29.92
C MET A 365 91.55 3.17 30.50
N ALA A 366 91.15 1.98 30.10
CA ALA A 366 90.09 1.24 30.80
C ALA A 366 90.74 0.12 31.63
N LEU A 367 90.22 -0.11 32.84
CA LEU A 367 90.84 -1.00 33.82
C LEU A 367 89.83 -1.84 34.59
N VAL A 368 90.26 -3.01 35.07
CA VAL A 368 89.50 -3.87 35.98
C VAL A 368 90.36 -4.30 37.17
N ASN A 369 89.79 -4.14 38.36
CA ASN A 369 90.35 -4.58 39.63
C ASN A 369 89.77 -5.96 39.97
N GLY A 370 90.36 -7.04 39.48
CA GLY A 370 89.79 -8.39 39.64
C GLY A 370 90.57 -9.49 38.93
N THR A 371 90.30 -10.74 39.30
CA THR A 371 91.02 -11.93 38.79
C THR A 371 90.09 -12.99 38.18
N THR A 372 88.80 -12.71 37.98
CA THR A 372 87.90 -13.68 37.35
C THR A 372 88.05 -13.69 35.83
N ALA A 373 87.65 -14.79 35.19
CA ALA A 373 87.61 -14.86 33.73
C ALA A 373 86.56 -13.91 33.12
N ASP A 374 85.50 -13.61 33.87
CA ASP A 374 84.41 -12.73 33.44
C ASP A 374 84.80 -11.25 33.53
N ASP A 375 85.62 -10.85 34.51
CA ASP A 375 86.27 -9.52 34.57
C ASP A 375 87.09 -9.25 33.29
N ILE A 376 87.93 -10.23 32.91
CA ILE A 376 88.77 -10.19 31.72
C ILE A 376 87.90 -10.20 30.44
N ALA A 377 86.76 -10.90 30.46
CA ALA A 377 85.82 -10.91 29.34
C ALA A 377 85.04 -9.59 29.21
N ALA A 378 84.62 -8.95 30.31
CA ALA A 378 83.90 -7.68 30.33
C ALA A 378 84.78 -6.53 29.84
N ALA A 379 86.03 -6.48 30.29
CA ALA A 379 87.10 -5.68 29.70
C ALA A 379 87.17 -5.91 28.18
N THR A 380 87.39 -7.16 27.77
CA THR A 380 87.51 -7.54 26.35
C THR A 380 86.26 -7.26 25.50
N GLN A 381 85.10 -6.99 26.11
CA GLN A 381 83.82 -6.66 25.44
C GLN A 381 83.44 -5.16 25.49
N HIS A 382 84.33 -4.28 25.97
CA HIS A 382 84.09 -2.83 26.07
C HIS A 382 82.94 -2.41 27.02
N LYS A 383 82.55 -3.27 27.98
CA LYS A 383 81.42 -3.04 28.90
C LYS A 383 81.81 -2.30 30.20
N ILE A 384 82.90 -1.54 30.19
CA ILE A 384 83.44 -0.88 31.39
C ILE A 384 83.86 0.56 31.09
N ASP A 385 83.89 1.37 32.15
CA ASP A 385 84.23 2.78 32.09
C ASP A 385 85.71 3.02 31.75
N TRP A 386 85.97 4.18 31.15
CA TRP A 386 87.30 4.63 30.73
C TRP A 386 87.79 5.76 31.62
N TYR A 387 89.09 5.82 31.86
CA TYR A 387 89.77 6.91 32.54
C TYR A 387 90.58 7.68 31.50
N VAL A 388 90.27 8.97 31.35
CA VAL A 388 90.91 9.87 30.39
C VAL A 388 92.17 10.46 31.05
N ALA A 389 93.29 10.47 30.34
CA ALA A 389 94.49 11.14 30.83
C ALA A 389 94.23 12.66 30.91
N ASP A 390 94.70 13.33 31.97
CA ASP A 390 94.67 14.80 32.00
C ASP A 390 95.60 15.41 30.93
N SER A 391 95.57 16.74 30.78
CA SER A 391 96.40 17.46 29.79
C SER A 391 97.91 17.27 29.97
N SER A 392 98.33 16.68 31.08
CA SER A 392 99.71 16.37 31.46
C SER A 392 99.91 14.86 31.62
N TYR A 393 99.12 14.03 30.94
CA TYR A 393 99.23 12.57 30.90
C TYR A 393 99.17 11.84 32.25
N TYR A 394 98.53 12.43 33.27
CA TYR A 394 98.20 11.67 34.48
C TYR A 394 96.87 10.94 34.35
N TYR A 395 96.84 9.73 34.88
CA TYR A 395 95.64 8.97 35.18
C TYR A 395 95.42 8.93 36.69
N THR A 396 94.23 9.34 37.14
CA THR A 396 93.76 9.13 38.52
C THR A 396 92.74 8.00 38.50
N ILE A 397 92.99 6.93 39.25
CA ILE A 397 92.16 5.72 39.22
C ILE A 397 91.84 5.17 40.63
N PRO A 398 90.67 4.52 40.82
CA PRO A 398 90.37 3.78 42.02
C PRO A 398 90.93 2.35 41.94
N VAL A 399 91.65 1.94 42.97
CA VAL A 399 92.24 0.61 43.14
C VAL A 399 91.74 0.02 44.45
N ALA A 400 91.09 -1.15 44.39
CA ALA A 400 90.48 -1.78 45.56
C ALA A 400 91.52 -2.16 46.64
N SER A 401 92.68 -2.67 46.21
CA SER A 401 93.85 -2.85 47.07
C SER A 401 95.15 -2.77 46.26
N LEU A 402 96.18 -2.14 46.84
CA LEU A 402 97.53 -2.09 46.24
C LEU A 402 98.22 -3.46 46.18
N SER A 403 97.67 -4.49 46.82
CA SER A 403 98.13 -5.88 46.68
C SER A 403 97.65 -6.57 45.41
N ASP A 404 96.62 -6.03 44.75
CA ASP A 404 95.83 -6.78 43.80
C ASP A 404 96.24 -6.45 42.36
N THR A 405 96.19 -7.47 41.49
CA THR A 405 96.53 -7.33 40.08
C THR A 405 95.49 -6.46 39.38
N VAL A 406 95.90 -5.29 38.88
CA VAL A 406 95.03 -4.41 38.08
C VAL A 406 95.30 -4.65 36.60
N TYR A 407 94.29 -5.05 35.84
CA TYR A 407 94.40 -5.20 34.40
C TYR A 407 93.96 -3.92 33.70
N ALA A 408 94.75 -3.42 32.75
CA ALA A 408 94.49 -2.15 32.06
C ALA A 408 94.73 -2.24 30.55
N SER A 409 93.92 -1.54 29.76
CA SER A 409 94.09 -1.43 28.30
C SER A 409 94.11 0.04 27.90
N PHE A 410 95.09 0.40 27.07
CA PHE A 410 95.44 1.79 26.79
C PHE A 410 95.21 2.17 25.32
N SER A 411 94.40 3.20 25.08
CA SER A 411 94.09 3.71 23.74
C SER A 411 94.54 5.17 23.53
N LYS A 412 94.82 5.52 22.28
CA LYS A 412 95.05 6.91 21.83
C LYS A 412 93.77 7.62 21.40
N THR A 413 92.66 6.88 21.26
CA THR A 413 91.37 7.38 20.76
C THR A 413 90.20 6.76 21.53
N THR A 414 89.08 7.46 21.64
CA THR A 414 87.81 6.97 22.23
C THR A 414 87.22 5.70 21.59
N ASN A 415 87.67 5.32 20.38
CA ASN A 415 87.12 4.23 19.58
C ASN A 415 86.87 2.92 20.38
N VAL A 416 85.59 2.59 20.58
CA VAL A 416 85.14 1.27 21.00
C VAL A 416 84.09 0.76 20.00
N ASN A 417 84.43 -0.31 19.27
CA ASN A 417 83.49 -0.97 18.35
C ASN A 417 82.71 -2.02 19.14
N LYS A 418 81.38 -2.11 18.97
CA LYS A 418 80.60 -3.22 19.52
C LYS A 418 81.14 -4.56 18.99
N GLY A 419 81.59 -5.44 19.90
CA GLY A 419 82.06 -6.79 19.55
C GLY A 419 83.53 -6.95 19.14
N SER A 420 84.37 -5.90 19.14
CA SER A 420 85.82 -6.07 18.97
C SER A 420 86.50 -6.50 20.27
N LYS A 421 87.57 -7.31 20.19
CA LYS A 421 88.40 -7.66 21.36
C LYS A 421 89.50 -6.63 21.59
N TRP A 422 89.79 -6.34 22.85
CA TRP A 422 91.00 -5.61 23.24
C TRP A 422 92.27 -6.36 22.80
N SER A 423 93.20 -5.67 22.15
CA SER A 423 94.42 -6.25 21.56
C SER A 423 95.70 -5.99 22.34
N ASN A 424 95.65 -5.19 23.41
CA ASN A 424 96.83 -4.68 24.10
C ASN A 424 96.68 -4.58 25.64
N VAL A 425 96.02 -5.56 26.27
CA VAL A 425 95.89 -5.64 27.73
C VAL A 425 97.27 -5.71 28.41
N GLN A 426 97.46 -4.90 29.43
CA GLN A 426 98.62 -4.84 30.32
C GLN A 426 98.21 -5.17 31.76
N THR A 427 99.20 -5.48 32.58
CA THR A 427 99.10 -5.68 34.03
C THR A 427 99.81 -4.54 34.74
N ILE A 428 99.11 -3.83 35.62
CA ILE A 428 99.67 -2.81 36.53
C ILE A 428 99.88 -3.45 37.90
N THR A 429 101.08 -3.27 38.47
CA THR A 429 101.46 -3.79 39.79
C THR A 429 102.13 -2.69 40.62
N PHE A 430 101.69 -2.54 41.87
CA PHE A 430 102.19 -1.55 42.83
C PHE A 430 103.19 -2.18 43.80
N ASP A 431 104.38 -1.61 43.93
CA ASP A 431 105.37 -2.08 44.91
C ASP A 431 105.07 -1.48 46.29
N THR A 432 104.25 -2.16 47.07
CA THR A 432 103.89 -1.75 48.45
C THR A 432 105.09 -1.67 49.40
N THR A 433 106.25 -2.26 49.06
CA THR A 433 107.48 -2.12 49.86
C THR A 433 108.21 -0.80 49.62
N SER A 434 107.86 -0.08 48.54
CA SER A 434 108.42 1.22 48.18
C SER A 434 107.64 2.43 48.74
N MET A 435 106.53 2.19 49.44
CA MET A 435 105.61 3.24 49.86
C MET A 435 106.19 4.16 50.95
N ALA A 436 106.10 5.48 50.75
CA ALA A 436 106.62 6.48 51.70
C ALA A 436 105.76 7.77 51.72
N ASP A 437 105.70 8.46 52.87
CA ASP A 437 105.12 9.82 53.00
C ASP A 437 105.65 10.77 51.90
N THR A 438 104.80 11.68 51.42
CA THR A 438 105.19 12.67 50.40
C THR A 438 104.55 14.04 50.64
N ASP A 439 105.25 15.11 50.25
CA ASP A 439 104.74 16.49 50.31
C ASP A 439 103.84 16.86 49.10
N LYS A 440 103.50 15.88 48.25
CA LYS A 440 102.61 16.07 47.11
C LYS A 440 101.15 16.06 47.57
N ASN A 441 100.36 16.98 47.00
CA ASN A 441 98.94 17.18 47.27
C ASN A 441 98.11 15.89 47.22
N ASP A 442 96.99 15.92 47.94
CA ASP A 442 96.06 14.82 48.02
C ASP A 442 95.38 14.49 46.68
N VAL A 443 95.09 13.20 46.50
CA VAL A 443 94.46 12.63 45.31
C VAL A 443 93.02 12.31 45.66
N ASP A 444 92.13 13.27 45.44
CA ASP A 444 90.70 13.12 45.67
C ASP A 444 89.95 12.54 44.44
N ALA A 445 88.66 12.25 44.65
CA ALA A 445 87.79 11.73 43.60
C ALA A 445 87.49 12.73 42.47
N SER A 446 87.70 14.04 42.66
CA SER A 446 87.54 15.05 41.61
C SER A 446 88.67 14.98 40.57
N GLY A 447 89.83 14.45 40.96
CA GLY A 447 90.92 14.13 40.04
C GLY A 447 90.64 12.96 39.11
N MET A 448 89.57 12.17 39.32
CA MET A 448 89.19 11.05 38.44
C MET A 448 88.46 11.54 37.18
N ASN A 449 89.21 11.67 36.09
CA ASN A 449 88.69 11.92 34.74
C ASN A 449 87.96 10.69 34.16
N LYS A 450 86.90 10.22 34.82
CA LYS A 450 86.15 9.02 34.45
C LYS A 450 85.10 9.35 33.38
N GLN A 451 85.17 8.67 32.24
CA GLN A 451 84.17 8.69 31.17
C GLN A 451 83.39 7.37 31.19
N ALA A 452 82.06 7.46 31.23
CA ALA A 452 81.19 6.29 31.25
C ALA A 452 81.28 5.46 29.95
N ALA A 453 81.03 4.16 30.04
CA ALA A 453 80.77 3.33 28.87
C ALA A 453 79.50 3.80 28.11
N LEU A 454 79.47 3.62 26.80
CA LEU A 454 78.28 3.88 25.97
C LEU A 454 77.30 2.70 26.09
N ASP A 455 76.01 2.99 26.31
CA ASP A 455 74.98 1.96 26.34
C ASP A 455 74.42 1.72 24.93
N TYR A 456 74.31 0.44 24.57
CA TYR A 456 73.76 -0.04 23.29
C TYR A 456 72.44 -0.82 23.48
N SER A 457 71.82 -0.78 24.66
CA SER A 457 70.55 -1.45 24.94
C SER A 457 69.42 -1.01 24.02
N SER A 458 69.36 0.30 23.69
CA SER A 458 68.44 0.89 22.71
C SER A 458 68.60 0.29 21.31
N VAL A 459 69.84 0.08 20.87
CA VAL A 459 70.16 -0.54 19.58
C VAL A 459 69.81 -2.04 19.57
N ASP A 460 70.05 -2.77 20.66
CA ASP A 460 69.67 -4.19 20.74
C ASP A 460 68.14 -4.36 20.75
N ALA A 461 67.41 -3.45 21.40
CA ALA A 461 65.95 -3.41 21.33
C ALA A 461 65.44 -3.11 19.92
N ALA A 462 66.03 -2.13 19.22
CA ALA A 462 65.67 -1.79 17.84
C ALA A 462 66.03 -2.90 16.83
N LEU A 463 67.13 -3.63 17.03
CA LEU A 463 67.46 -4.81 16.23
C LEU A 463 66.46 -5.96 16.44
N ALA A 464 65.90 -6.09 17.64
CA ALA A 464 64.89 -7.11 17.96
C ALA A 464 63.49 -6.83 17.34
N THR A 465 63.24 -5.64 16.77
CA THR A 465 62.00 -5.35 16.03
C THR A 465 62.13 -5.58 14.52
N VAL A 466 63.32 -5.87 14.00
CA VAL A 466 63.53 -6.17 12.57
C VAL A 466 62.88 -7.52 12.22
N PRO A 467 61.95 -7.58 11.25
CA PRO A 467 61.31 -8.84 10.84
C PRO A 467 62.31 -9.88 10.29
N GLU A 468 62.08 -11.16 10.62
CA GLU A 468 62.94 -12.27 10.16
C GLU A 468 62.90 -12.48 8.64
N ASP A 469 61.77 -12.16 8.00
CA ASP A 469 61.62 -12.15 6.54
C ASP A 469 61.31 -10.73 6.03
N LEU A 470 62.29 -10.09 5.39
CA LEU A 470 62.11 -8.80 4.73
C LEU A 470 61.56 -8.92 3.30
N SER A 471 61.43 -10.12 2.72
CA SER A 471 60.99 -10.31 1.34
C SER A 471 59.51 -9.97 1.12
N ILE A 472 58.70 -10.03 2.19
CA ILE A 472 57.28 -9.63 2.16
C ILE A 472 57.08 -8.12 2.03
N TYR A 473 58.12 -7.31 2.23
CA TYR A 473 58.08 -5.85 2.14
C TYR A 473 58.68 -5.33 0.83
N THR A 474 58.33 -4.10 0.45
CA THR A 474 58.81 -3.45 -0.79
C THR A 474 60.33 -3.35 -0.81
N ASP A 475 60.94 -3.47 -1.98
CA ASP A 475 62.40 -3.43 -2.11
C ASP A 475 63.00 -2.14 -1.54
N GLU A 476 62.32 -1.01 -1.66
CA GLU A 476 62.76 0.27 -1.08
C GLU A 476 62.85 0.21 0.45
N THR A 477 61.77 -0.21 1.13
CA THR A 477 61.69 -0.20 2.59
C THR A 477 62.52 -1.33 3.21
N ALA A 478 62.54 -2.51 2.59
CA ALA A 478 63.42 -3.62 2.96
C ALA A 478 64.92 -3.26 2.81
N ASN A 479 65.30 -2.52 1.75
CA ASN A 479 66.67 -2.03 1.60
C ASN A 479 66.99 -0.89 2.58
N ALA A 480 66.02 -0.08 3.01
CA ALA A 480 66.22 0.93 4.06
C ALA A 480 66.58 0.27 5.40
N VAL A 481 65.78 -0.71 5.87
CA VAL A 481 66.08 -1.52 7.07
C VAL A 481 67.43 -2.22 6.93
N THR A 482 67.67 -2.89 5.80
CA THR A 482 68.93 -3.58 5.52
C THR A 482 70.12 -2.60 5.58
N SER A 483 69.95 -1.36 5.13
CA SER A 483 71.01 -0.34 5.15
C SER A 483 71.27 0.21 6.56
N ALA A 484 70.22 0.47 7.35
CA ALA A 484 70.32 0.89 8.74
C ALA A 484 71.03 -0.19 9.60
N VAL A 485 70.61 -1.45 9.48
CA VAL A 485 71.26 -2.58 10.16
C VAL A 485 72.70 -2.77 9.68
N LYS A 486 72.98 -2.61 8.37
CA LYS A 486 74.34 -2.75 7.81
C LYS A 486 75.29 -1.65 8.30
N ALA A 487 74.81 -0.47 8.66
CA ALA A 487 75.67 0.62 9.18
C ALA A 487 76.49 0.18 10.41
N LEU A 488 75.88 -0.61 11.30
CA LEU A 488 76.53 -1.19 12.50
C LEU A 488 77.74 -2.08 12.17
N SER A 489 77.71 -2.80 11.06
CA SER A 489 78.73 -3.81 10.72
C SER A 489 79.93 -3.27 9.92
N GLY A 490 79.81 -2.08 9.31
CA GLY A 490 80.75 -1.60 8.30
C GLY A 490 82.03 -0.95 8.85
N THR A 491 81.88 0.10 9.66
CA THR A 491 83.00 0.91 10.20
C THR A 491 82.59 1.84 11.36
N TYR A 492 81.36 1.73 11.86
CA TYR A 492 80.74 2.74 12.73
C TYR A 492 81.49 2.94 14.05
N LYS A 493 81.59 4.19 14.47
CA LYS A 493 82.35 4.65 15.64
C LYS A 493 81.56 5.71 16.39
N ALA A 494 80.77 5.30 17.37
CA ALA A 494 80.18 6.22 18.32
C ALA A 494 81.29 6.91 19.13
N ALA A 495 81.17 8.22 19.31
CA ALA A 495 82.02 9.00 20.20
C ALA A 495 81.25 9.48 21.45
N THR A 496 79.92 9.49 21.37
CA THR A 496 78.96 9.95 22.37
C THR A 496 77.77 8.99 22.47
N GLN A 497 76.92 9.14 23.49
CA GLN A 497 75.69 8.34 23.60
C GLN A 497 74.67 8.71 22.52
N ASP A 498 74.60 9.99 22.14
CA ASP A 498 73.76 10.53 21.06
C ASP A 498 74.04 9.86 19.69
N ASP A 499 75.29 9.44 19.42
CA ASP A 499 75.62 8.62 18.25
C ASP A 499 74.95 7.23 18.28
N VAL A 500 74.83 6.62 19.47
CA VAL A 500 74.23 5.29 19.66
C VAL A 500 72.71 5.37 19.65
N ASP A 501 72.13 6.39 20.27
CA ASP A 501 70.69 6.60 20.29
C ASP A 501 70.16 6.90 18.87
N LYS A 502 70.91 7.68 18.07
CA LYS A 502 70.61 7.90 16.64
C LYS A 502 70.64 6.62 15.80
N LEU A 503 71.49 5.64 16.12
CA LEU A 503 71.45 4.32 15.48
C LEU A 503 70.17 3.56 15.82
N ALA A 504 69.74 3.58 17.09
CA ALA A 504 68.51 2.93 17.52
C ALA A 504 67.27 3.55 16.84
N THR A 505 67.20 4.89 16.80
CA THR A 505 66.16 5.62 16.06
C THR A 505 66.18 5.27 14.57
N ALA A 506 67.34 5.30 13.90
CA ALA A 506 67.42 5.01 12.46
C ALA A 506 66.98 3.58 12.08
N ILE A 507 67.18 2.60 12.98
CA ILE A 507 66.67 1.23 12.79
C ILE A 507 65.15 1.18 13.05
N THR A 508 64.70 1.80 14.14
CA THR A 508 63.28 1.84 14.53
C THR A 508 62.42 2.54 13.49
N ASP A 509 62.87 3.68 12.98
CA ASP A 509 62.18 4.46 11.92
C ASP A 509 62.13 3.67 10.61
N ALA A 510 63.22 2.99 10.22
CA ALA A 510 63.24 2.15 9.03
C ALA A 510 62.30 0.95 9.15
N VAL A 511 62.20 0.32 10.33
CA VAL A 511 61.26 -0.78 10.61
C VAL A 511 59.81 -0.28 10.61
N ASN A 512 59.54 0.88 11.23
CA ASN A 512 58.20 1.50 11.22
C ASN A 512 57.77 1.96 9.82
N ALA A 513 58.72 2.24 8.93
CA ALA A 513 58.48 2.60 7.53
C ALA A 513 58.35 1.39 6.58
N LEU A 514 58.33 0.15 7.09
CA LEU A 514 58.14 -1.05 6.26
C LEU A 514 56.73 -1.10 5.63
N VAL A 515 56.68 -1.23 4.31
CA VAL A 515 55.45 -1.37 3.53
C VAL A 515 55.39 -2.75 2.89
N GLU A 516 54.31 -3.51 3.13
CA GLU A 516 54.13 -4.86 2.57
C GLU A 516 53.84 -4.83 1.06
N ARG A 517 54.40 -5.78 0.30
CA ARG A 517 54.16 -5.91 -1.15
C ARG A 517 52.69 -6.25 -1.40
N GLY A 518 52.05 -5.45 -2.26
CA GLY A 518 50.65 -5.68 -2.64
C GLY A 518 49.62 -5.25 -1.61
N LEU A 519 50.03 -4.55 -0.53
CA LEU A 519 49.11 -3.94 0.42
C LEU A 519 48.17 -2.96 -0.30
N LEU A 520 46.86 -3.15 -0.16
CA LEU A 520 45.84 -2.30 -0.77
C LEU A 520 45.27 -1.32 0.26
N THR A 521 44.97 -0.09 -0.18
CA THR A 521 44.22 0.88 0.62
C THR A 521 42.75 0.47 0.65
N VAL A 522 42.21 0.13 1.83
CA VAL A 522 40.86 -0.42 1.98
C VAL A 522 39.83 0.65 2.31
N THR A 523 38.76 0.71 1.51
CA THR A 523 37.54 1.48 1.76
C THR A 523 36.41 0.51 2.11
N ASN A 524 35.82 0.66 3.29
CA ASN A 524 34.66 -0.13 3.72
C ASN A 524 33.39 0.74 3.62
N GLU A 525 32.54 0.45 2.65
CA GLU A 525 31.24 1.14 2.45
C GLU A 525 30.19 0.68 3.46
N THR A 526 30.38 -0.51 4.05
CA THR A 526 29.45 -1.10 5.03
C THR A 526 30.12 -1.42 6.37
N LEU A 527 29.43 -1.12 7.46
CA LEU A 527 29.85 -1.51 8.83
C LEU A 527 29.80 -3.03 9.07
N MET A 528 29.11 -3.77 8.20
CA MET A 528 29.12 -5.24 8.15
C MET A 528 30.15 -5.70 7.11
N PHE A 529 30.84 -6.81 7.38
CA PHE A 529 31.97 -7.29 6.57
C PHE A 529 33.12 -6.26 6.43
N ASN A 530 33.55 -5.72 7.57
CA ASN A 530 34.67 -4.77 7.62
C ASN A 530 36.03 -5.49 7.44
N VAL A 531 36.72 -5.20 6.34
CA VAL A 531 38.10 -5.59 6.05
C VAL A 531 39.05 -4.55 6.65
N GLU A 532 39.95 -4.98 7.53
CA GLU A 532 40.94 -4.12 8.17
C GLU A 532 42.25 -4.02 7.36
N LYS A 533 42.61 -5.10 6.66
CA LYS A 533 43.83 -5.18 5.86
C LYS A 533 43.58 -6.07 4.63
N ALA A 534 44.07 -5.64 3.47
CA ALA A 534 44.01 -6.41 2.24
C ALA A 534 45.37 -6.43 1.55
N ILE A 535 45.79 -7.61 1.06
CA ILE A 535 47.07 -7.78 0.33
C ILE A 535 46.79 -8.56 -0.95
N LEU A 536 47.05 -7.98 -2.11
CA LEU A 536 47.01 -8.68 -3.40
C LEU A 536 48.41 -9.16 -3.77
N ARG A 537 48.64 -10.48 -3.69
CA ARG A 537 49.95 -11.09 -3.93
C ARG A 537 49.81 -12.48 -4.56
N ASP A 538 50.70 -12.80 -5.51
CA ASP A 538 50.84 -14.13 -6.10
C ASP A 538 49.50 -14.76 -6.56
N GLY A 539 48.62 -13.94 -7.17
CA GLY A 539 47.29 -14.34 -7.66
C GLY A 539 46.21 -14.48 -6.59
N ASN A 540 46.42 -13.96 -5.38
CA ASN A 540 45.49 -14.07 -4.25
C ASN A 540 45.30 -12.73 -3.53
N LEU A 541 44.05 -12.43 -3.18
CA LEU A 541 43.65 -11.35 -2.29
C LEU A 541 43.50 -11.90 -0.88
N ILE A 542 44.45 -11.57 -0.01
CA ILE A 542 44.45 -11.94 1.40
C ILE A 542 43.69 -10.86 2.18
N LEU A 543 42.51 -11.19 2.70
CA LEU A 543 41.63 -10.29 3.45
C LEU A 543 41.67 -10.61 4.95
N THR A 544 42.07 -9.66 5.79
CA THR A 544 41.93 -9.75 7.25
C THR A 544 40.73 -8.94 7.71
N LEU A 545 39.75 -9.61 8.33
CA LEU A 545 38.54 -8.96 8.84
C LEU A 545 38.73 -8.41 10.26
N HIS A 546 38.16 -7.24 10.54
CA HIS A 546 38.17 -6.61 11.86
C HIS A 546 37.34 -7.41 12.91
N GLY A 547 36.41 -8.28 12.47
CA GLY A 547 35.43 -8.94 13.35
C GLY A 547 35.26 -10.44 13.11
N THR A 548 34.87 -11.15 14.17
CA THR A 548 34.72 -12.62 14.22
C THR A 548 33.35 -13.16 13.77
N GLY A 549 32.60 -12.36 13.00
CA GLY A 549 31.22 -12.71 12.58
C GLY A 549 31.12 -13.74 11.47
N TYR A 550 32.20 -13.97 10.72
CA TYR A 550 32.29 -14.81 9.53
C TYR A 550 33.51 -15.73 9.64
N HIS A 551 33.34 -17.03 9.40
CA HIS A 551 34.42 -18.04 9.45
C HIS A 551 34.70 -18.68 8.07
N TYR A 552 33.80 -18.47 7.11
CA TYR A 552 33.93 -18.94 5.73
C TYR A 552 33.46 -17.86 4.77
N LEU A 553 34.09 -17.78 3.60
CA LEU A 553 33.61 -17.04 2.43
C LEU A 553 33.32 -18.02 1.29
N TYR A 554 32.54 -17.60 0.31
CA TYR A 554 32.41 -18.26 -0.98
C TYR A 554 32.66 -17.22 -2.08
N LYS A 555 33.57 -17.50 -3.02
CA LYS A 555 33.79 -16.61 -4.16
C LYS A 555 32.76 -16.95 -5.24
N GLY A 556 31.87 -16.01 -5.53
CA GLY A 556 30.73 -16.19 -6.42
C GLY A 556 29.52 -15.37 -5.96
N THR A 557 28.46 -15.40 -6.76
CA THR A 557 27.20 -14.72 -6.50
C THR A 557 26.39 -15.39 -5.39
N TYR A 558 25.35 -14.71 -4.89
CA TYR A 558 24.42 -15.29 -3.91
C TYR A 558 23.74 -16.56 -4.43
N GLU A 559 23.27 -16.53 -5.68
CA GLU A 559 22.60 -17.65 -6.34
C GLU A 559 23.53 -18.87 -6.50
N GLU A 560 24.82 -18.65 -6.80
CA GLU A 560 25.83 -19.73 -6.87
C GLU A 560 26.14 -20.32 -5.50
N ALA A 561 26.24 -19.50 -4.45
CA ALA A 561 26.41 -19.99 -3.07
C ALA A 561 25.19 -20.82 -2.62
N VAL A 562 23.97 -20.39 -2.93
CA VAL A 562 22.73 -21.14 -2.66
C VAL A 562 22.70 -22.45 -3.45
N ALA A 563 23.11 -22.44 -4.73
CA ALA A 563 23.19 -23.65 -5.55
C ALA A 563 24.28 -24.63 -5.07
N ASN A 564 25.38 -24.13 -4.49
CA ASN A 564 26.43 -24.93 -3.87
C ASN A 564 25.94 -25.61 -2.57
N GLY A 565 25.09 -24.93 -1.80
CA GLY A 565 24.65 -25.40 -0.49
C GLY A 565 25.79 -25.60 0.50
N ASP A 566 25.64 -26.55 1.44
CA ASP A 566 26.62 -26.87 2.50
C ASP A 566 27.83 -27.68 2.00
N ASN A 567 28.17 -27.59 0.70
CA ASN A 567 29.38 -28.17 0.16
C ASN A 567 30.60 -27.30 0.48
N ARG A 568 31.16 -27.51 1.68
CA ARG A 568 32.24 -26.70 2.26
C ARG A 568 33.60 -26.87 1.56
N ASP A 569 33.77 -27.90 0.73
CA ASP A 569 34.96 -28.09 -0.11
C ASP A 569 35.14 -26.93 -1.12
N ASN A 570 34.04 -26.23 -1.45
CA ASN A 570 34.04 -25.04 -2.30
C ASN A 570 34.00 -23.72 -1.49
N TRP A 571 34.14 -23.77 -0.16
CA TRP A 571 34.17 -22.59 0.70
C TRP A 571 35.62 -22.24 1.08
N ILE A 572 35.93 -20.94 1.07
CA ILE A 572 37.19 -20.39 1.54
C ILE A 572 37.09 -20.29 3.06
N ALA A 573 37.65 -21.27 3.77
CA ALA A 573 37.81 -21.20 5.22
C ALA A 573 38.75 -20.05 5.60
N GLY A 574 38.46 -19.39 6.73
CA GLY A 574 39.38 -18.43 7.33
C GLY A 574 40.41 -19.11 8.22
N GLU A 575 41.54 -18.46 8.41
CA GLU A 575 42.56 -18.80 9.41
C GLU A 575 42.59 -17.72 10.51
N GLU A 576 42.71 -18.12 11.78
CA GLU A 576 42.79 -17.15 12.89
C GLU A 576 44.24 -16.70 13.10
N VAL A 577 44.52 -15.44 12.76
CA VAL A 577 45.84 -14.80 12.88
C VAL A 577 45.72 -13.62 13.83
N ASN A 578 46.43 -13.68 14.97
CA ASN A 578 46.42 -12.64 16.00
C ASN A 578 45.00 -12.21 16.48
N GLY A 579 44.08 -13.17 16.58
CA GLY A 579 42.69 -12.93 17.00
C GLY A 579 41.76 -12.35 15.93
N LYS A 580 42.20 -12.32 14.66
CA LYS A 580 41.43 -11.84 13.50
C LYS A 580 41.36 -12.95 12.45
N TRP A 581 40.27 -12.97 11.67
CA TRP A 581 40.11 -13.96 10.60
C TRP A 581 40.73 -13.45 9.31
N GLN A 582 41.65 -14.23 8.76
CA GLN A 582 42.30 -13.99 7.47
C GLN A 582 41.80 -14.99 6.42
N PHE A 583 41.49 -14.51 5.22
CA PHE A 583 40.95 -15.32 4.12
C PHE A 583 41.79 -15.11 2.85
N THR A 584 42.21 -16.20 2.22
CA THR A 584 42.96 -16.17 0.95
C THR A 584 42.01 -16.41 -0.20
N VAL A 585 41.60 -15.33 -0.89
CA VAL A 585 40.66 -15.37 -2.02
C VAL A 585 41.43 -15.36 -3.34
N PRO A 586 41.30 -16.37 -4.22
CA PRO A 586 42.02 -16.38 -5.49
C PRO A 586 41.48 -15.29 -6.44
N VAL A 587 42.39 -14.58 -7.12
CA VAL A 587 42.10 -13.51 -8.08
C VAL A 587 42.66 -13.89 -9.44
N ALA A 588 41.84 -13.82 -10.49
CA ALA A 588 42.26 -14.07 -11.86
C ALA A 588 42.98 -12.84 -12.47
N GLU A 589 43.80 -13.07 -13.49
CA GLU A 589 44.50 -12.00 -14.19
C GLU A 589 43.49 -11.01 -14.82
N GLY A 590 43.58 -9.74 -14.45
CA GLY A 590 42.65 -8.68 -14.87
C GLY A 590 41.29 -8.67 -14.14
N GLU A 591 41.08 -9.49 -13.10
CA GLU A 591 39.84 -9.47 -12.31
C GLU A 591 39.83 -8.28 -11.33
N THR A 592 38.88 -7.37 -11.53
CA THR A 592 38.69 -6.15 -10.72
C THR A 592 37.42 -6.17 -9.86
N TYR A 593 36.44 -7.04 -10.15
CA TYR A 593 35.23 -7.22 -9.35
C TYR A 593 35.14 -8.66 -8.85
N LEU A 594 35.18 -8.85 -7.54
CA LEU A 594 34.99 -10.16 -6.89
C LEU A 594 33.64 -10.17 -6.14
N PRO A 595 32.65 -10.96 -6.61
CA PRO A 595 31.48 -11.27 -5.80
C PRO A 595 31.88 -12.26 -4.69
N ILE A 596 31.49 -11.96 -3.45
CA ILE A 596 31.84 -12.77 -2.27
C ILE A 596 30.59 -12.99 -1.42
N VAL A 597 30.29 -14.23 -1.03
CA VAL A 597 29.27 -14.51 -0.01
C VAL A 597 29.96 -14.79 1.31
N ALA A 598 29.81 -13.87 2.26
CA ALA A 598 30.32 -14.02 3.61
C ALA A 598 29.36 -14.87 4.45
N ILE A 599 29.84 -15.98 5.00
CA ILE A 599 29.01 -16.98 5.67
C ILE A 599 29.07 -16.75 7.19
N SER A 600 27.96 -16.24 7.74
CA SER A 600 27.91 -15.83 9.14
C SER A 600 27.91 -17.02 10.08
N ASN A 601 28.94 -17.12 10.92
CA ASN A 601 29.12 -18.20 11.88
C ASN A 601 27.87 -18.36 12.78
N SER A 602 27.34 -17.25 13.31
CA SER A 602 26.16 -17.28 14.19
C SER A 602 24.89 -17.82 13.51
N TYR A 603 24.74 -17.71 12.19
CA TYR A 603 23.58 -18.25 11.46
C TYR A 603 23.85 -19.63 10.86
N LEU A 604 25.12 -19.98 10.60
CA LEU A 604 25.56 -21.33 10.24
C LEU A 604 25.36 -22.29 11.42
N THR A 605 25.82 -21.95 12.64
CA THR A 605 25.59 -22.77 13.83
C THR A 605 24.10 -22.99 14.09
N LYS A 606 23.26 -21.96 13.92
CA LYS A 606 21.80 -22.10 14.08
C LYS A 606 21.18 -22.99 12.99
N TYR A 607 21.75 -23.06 11.77
CA TYR A 607 21.35 -24.03 10.74
C TYR A 607 21.75 -25.46 11.11
N GLU A 608 22.99 -25.65 11.62
CA GLU A 608 23.48 -26.94 12.14
C GLU A 608 22.63 -27.44 13.32
N GLU A 609 22.10 -26.52 14.14
CA GLU A 609 21.11 -26.80 15.20
C GLU A 609 19.66 -26.99 14.69
N GLY A 610 19.41 -26.84 13.38
CA GLY A 610 18.07 -26.99 12.77
C GLY A 610 17.09 -25.83 13.02
N LYS A 611 17.58 -24.64 13.38
CA LYS A 611 16.78 -23.45 13.78
C LYS A 611 16.54 -22.43 12.65
N ASN A 612 17.26 -22.53 11.54
CA ASN A 612 17.01 -21.80 10.28
C ASN A 612 17.47 -22.63 9.07
N SER A 613 17.18 -22.15 7.87
CA SER A 613 17.78 -22.65 6.63
C SER A 613 19.15 -22.03 6.38
N LEU A 614 19.98 -22.69 5.56
CA LEU A 614 21.38 -22.33 5.33
C LEU A 614 21.55 -20.94 4.70
N GLU A 615 20.64 -20.55 3.81
CA GLU A 615 20.70 -19.31 3.04
C GLU A 615 20.56 -18.06 3.94
N ARG A 616 20.08 -18.22 5.18
CA ARG A 616 20.10 -17.16 6.21
C ARG A 616 21.48 -16.93 6.83
N ALA A 617 22.45 -17.80 6.58
CA ALA A 617 23.85 -17.58 6.90
C ALA A 617 24.62 -16.86 5.77
N PHE A 618 24.05 -16.79 4.57
CA PHE A 618 24.71 -16.24 3.38
C PHE A 618 24.45 -14.73 3.25
N TYR A 619 25.51 -13.93 3.44
CA TYR A 619 25.50 -12.49 3.24
C TYR A 619 26.35 -12.14 2.02
N PRO A 620 25.74 -11.86 0.85
CA PRO A 620 26.50 -11.44 -0.31
C PRO A 620 27.11 -10.05 -0.08
N ARG A 621 28.33 -9.90 -0.59
CA ARG A 621 29.28 -8.80 -0.46
C ARG A 621 30.03 -8.64 -1.77
N GLN A 622 30.75 -7.53 -1.91
CA GLN A 622 31.66 -7.32 -3.02
C GLN A 622 33.04 -6.90 -2.53
N ALA A 623 34.04 -7.18 -3.36
CA ALA A 623 35.41 -6.71 -3.26
C ALA A 623 35.83 -6.17 -4.65
N VAL A 624 35.92 -4.85 -4.77
CA VAL A 624 36.33 -4.17 -6.01
C VAL A 624 37.80 -3.75 -5.87
N ILE A 625 38.66 -4.33 -6.69
CA ILE A 625 40.11 -4.09 -6.70
C ILE A 625 40.45 -3.10 -7.81
N ASP A 626 41.05 -1.97 -7.45
CA ASP A 626 41.83 -1.16 -8.40
C ASP A 626 43.31 -1.52 -8.23
N GLN A 627 43.86 -2.22 -9.22
CA GLN A 627 45.25 -2.68 -9.21
C GLN A 627 46.25 -1.56 -9.57
N ASP A 628 45.83 -0.53 -10.31
CA ASP A 628 46.67 0.61 -10.71
C ASP A 628 46.76 1.64 -9.57
N ALA A 629 45.65 1.88 -8.87
CA ALA A 629 45.60 2.76 -7.69
C ALA A 629 45.98 2.04 -6.37
N ALA A 630 46.18 0.71 -6.40
CA ALA A 630 46.39 -0.14 -5.24
C ALA A 630 45.32 0.05 -4.14
N THR A 631 44.04 -0.03 -4.51
CA THR A 631 42.90 0.10 -3.58
C THR A 631 41.96 -1.09 -3.62
N LEU A 632 41.21 -1.27 -2.53
CA LEU A 632 40.12 -2.22 -2.39
C LEU A 632 38.89 -1.50 -1.85
N VAL A 633 37.75 -1.57 -2.54
CA VAL A 633 36.44 -1.17 -2.01
C VAL A 633 35.66 -2.42 -1.62
N THR A 634 35.11 -2.45 -0.40
CA THR A 634 34.28 -3.55 0.10
C THR A 634 32.97 -3.04 0.68
N GLY A 635 31.88 -3.72 0.35
CA GLY A 635 30.52 -3.27 0.66
C GLY A 635 29.49 -4.39 0.66
N ASP A 636 28.21 -4.02 0.71
CA ASP A 636 27.13 -4.91 0.28
C ASP A 636 27.31 -5.25 -1.20
N TYR A 637 26.75 -6.39 -1.62
CA TYR A 637 26.77 -6.83 -3.01
C TYR A 637 26.05 -5.83 -3.92
N ASP A 638 26.68 -5.37 -5.00
CA ASP A 638 26.06 -4.57 -6.05
C ASP A 638 26.45 -5.18 -7.42
N HIS A 639 25.48 -5.80 -8.09
CA HIS A 639 25.73 -6.55 -9.31
C HIS A 639 24.64 -6.34 -10.36
N THR A 640 25.00 -5.60 -11.42
CA THR A 640 24.21 -5.52 -12.65
C THR A 640 24.47 -6.72 -13.56
N LYS A 641 23.41 -7.44 -13.91
CA LYS A 641 23.42 -8.55 -14.88
C LYS A 641 22.53 -8.23 -16.09
N ASP A 642 23.10 -8.30 -17.29
CA ASP A 642 22.33 -8.15 -18.54
C ASP A 642 21.25 -9.24 -18.69
N LEU A 643 20.08 -8.83 -19.17
CA LEU A 643 18.94 -9.71 -19.44
C LEU A 643 18.79 -9.95 -20.94
N THR A 644 18.51 -11.20 -21.31
CA THR A 644 18.07 -11.51 -22.68
C THR A 644 16.66 -10.95 -22.89
N VAL A 645 16.52 -10.00 -23.81
CA VAL A 645 15.24 -9.33 -24.12
C VAL A 645 14.48 -10.12 -25.19
N ASP A 646 13.48 -10.90 -24.78
CA ASP A 646 12.51 -11.55 -25.68
C ASP A 646 11.30 -10.63 -25.87
N ASN A 647 11.26 -9.90 -26.99
CA ASN A 647 10.25 -8.88 -27.23
C ASN A 647 9.41 -9.17 -28.48
N SER A 648 8.19 -9.62 -28.24
CA SER A 648 7.21 -9.96 -29.29
C SER A 648 6.47 -8.74 -29.89
N VAL A 649 6.66 -7.53 -29.33
CA VAL A 649 5.82 -6.36 -29.63
C VAL A 649 6.49 -5.41 -30.63
N LYS A 650 6.31 -5.67 -31.93
CA LYS A 650 6.96 -4.95 -33.06
C LYS A 650 6.97 -3.41 -33.04
N MET A 651 6.05 -2.75 -32.33
CA MET A 651 5.97 -1.28 -32.23
C MET A 651 6.52 -0.72 -30.91
N PHE A 652 7.15 -1.55 -30.08
CA PHE A 652 7.69 -1.18 -28.79
C PHE A 652 9.08 -1.82 -28.66
N ASN A 653 10.13 -1.03 -28.83
CA ASN A 653 11.50 -1.54 -28.89
C ASN A 653 12.26 -1.26 -27.58
N VAL A 654 12.92 -2.28 -27.05
CA VAL A 654 13.87 -2.21 -25.92
C VAL A 654 15.18 -2.77 -26.45
N ALA A 655 16.21 -1.94 -26.51
CA ALA A 655 17.49 -2.27 -27.13
C ALA A 655 18.41 -3.07 -26.19
N ALA A 656 18.32 -2.82 -24.88
CA ALA A 656 18.98 -3.58 -23.83
C ALA A 656 18.16 -3.48 -22.54
N ALA A 657 18.30 -4.48 -21.67
CA ALA A 657 17.81 -4.45 -20.30
C ALA A 657 18.79 -5.17 -19.38
N SER A 658 18.88 -4.74 -18.14
CA SER A 658 19.70 -5.38 -17.10
C SER A 658 18.98 -5.35 -15.75
N LEU A 659 19.37 -6.24 -14.85
CA LEU A 659 18.87 -6.32 -13.48
C LEU A 659 20.04 -6.09 -12.51
N GLU A 660 19.97 -5.03 -11.73
CA GLU A 660 20.91 -4.64 -10.68
C GLU A 660 20.43 -5.20 -9.34
N THR A 661 21.13 -6.20 -8.81
CA THR A 661 20.89 -6.76 -7.48
C THR A 661 21.74 -6.01 -6.46
N ILE A 662 21.10 -5.23 -5.57
CA ILE A 662 21.75 -4.54 -4.45
C ILE A 662 21.43 -5.30 -3.15
N GLY A 663 22.45 -5.65 -2.38
CA GLY A 663 22.35 -6.41 -1.14
C GLY A 663 21.92 -7.88 -1.33
N GLY A 664 21.73 -8.60 -0.23
CA GLY A 664 21.23 -9.98 -0.23
C GLY A 664 19.78 -10.09 0.22
N PRO A 665 19.01 -11.11 -0.19
CA PRO A 665 17.56 -11.21 0.08
C PRO A 665 17.11 -11.14 1.55
N ASN A 666 18.00 -11.40 2.51
CA ASN A 666 17.76 -11.25 3.96
C ASN A 666 18.02 -9.83 4.51
N SER A 667 18.49 -8.88 3.68
CA SER A 667 18.91 -7.53 4.11
C SER A 667 17.78 -6.50 4.04
N ASN A 668 17.93 -5.42 4.81
CA ASN A 668 16.97 -4.30 4.86
C ASN A 668 17.10 -3.35 3.66
N ASN A 669 18.27 -3.31 3.00
CA ASN A 669 18.55 -2.50 1.80
C ASN A 669 18.44 -3.32 0.50
N TYR A 670 17.97 -4.57 0.57
CA TYR A 670 17.88 -5.44 -0.60
C TYR A 670 16.96 -4.86 -1.67
N LYS A 671 17.49 -4.74 -2.88
CA LYS A 671 16.77 -4.32 -4.09
C LYS A 671 17.13 -5.17 -5.30
N GLU A 672 16.20 -5.21 -6.25
CA GLU A 672 16.41 -5.71 -7.61
C GLU A 672 15.87 -4.63 -8.55
N ILE A 673 16.76 -3.91 -9.24
CA ILE A 673 16.41 -2.75 -10.07
C ILE A 673 16.52 -3.13 -11.54
N LEU A 674 15.40 -3.06 -12.28
CA LEU A 674 15.37 -3.27 -13.72
C LEU A 674 15.73 -1.97 -14.44
N HIS A 675 16.84 -1.96 -15.17
CA HIS A 675 17.16 -0.89 -16.11
C HIS A 675 16.70 -1.28 -17.51
N LEU A 676 16.04 -0.35 -18.20
CA LEU A 676 15.70 -0.47 -19.62
C LEU A 676 16.43 0.60 -20.42
N THR A 677 16.99 0.20 -21.56
CA THR A 677 17.42 1.14 -22.62
C THR A 677 16.47 1.01 -23.81
N MET A 678 15.70 2.06 -24.08
CA MET A 678 14.66 2.11 -25.10
C MET A 678 15.25 2.16 -26.51
N GLY A 679 14.64 1.41 -27.41
CA GLY A 679 15.04 1.31 -28.81
C GLY A 679 14.58 2.47 -29.70
N SER A 680 13.72 3.36 -29.20
CA SER A 680 13.34 4.61 -29.86
C SER A 680 12.83 5.64 -28.85
N ASP A 681 12.87 6.91 -29.25
CA ASP A 681 12.38 8.07 -28.48
C ASP A 681 10.84 8.22 -28.61
N SER A 682 10.15 7.13 -28.91
CA SER A 682 8.69 7.10 -29.14
C SER A 682 7.86 7.14 -27.86
N PHE A 683 8.53 7.02 -26.71
CA PHE A 683 7.96 7.02 -25.37
C PHE A 683 8.85 7.86 -24.45
N ASP A 684 8.23 8.73 -23.65
CA ASP A 684 8.84 9.70 -22.75
C ASP A 684 8.54 9.43 -21.27
N LYS A 685 7.45 8.71 -20.96
CA LYS A 685 7.03 8.36 -19.60
C LYS A 685 6.55 6.92 -19.49
N VAL A 686 6.66 6.35 -18.30
CA VAL A 686 6.27 4.97 -17.98
C VAL A 686 5.74 4.83 -16.55
N PHE A 687 4.81 3.91 -16.37
CA PHE A 687 4.09 3.65 -15.13
C PHE A 687 3.87 2.15 -14.93
N ILE A 688 4.12 1.64 -13.72
CA ILE A 688 3.83 0.24 -13.37
C ILE A 688 2.34 0.13 -12.97
N GLY A 689 1.52 -0.39 -13.87
CA GLY A 689 0.07 -0.48 -13.75
C GLY A 689 -0.65 -0.14 -15.06
N PHE A 690 -1.97 0.01 -14.99
CA PHE A 690 -2.84 0.21 -16.16
C PHE A 690 -2.84 1.64 -16.70
N ALA A 691 -3.07 1.79 -18.00
CA ALA A 691 -3.00 3.07 -18.71
C ALA A 691 -4.04 4.10 -18.20
N LYS A 692 -5.20 3.60 -17.75
CA LYS A 692 -6.29 4.39 -17.15
C LYS A 692 -5.95 5.00 -15.79
N ASP A 693 -4.90 4.50 -15.13
CA ASP A 693 -4.47 4.88 -13.79
C ASP A 693 -3.15 5.69 -13.88
N ALA A 694 -2.27 5.33 -14.83
CA ALA A 694 -1.10 6.16 -15.22
C ALA A 694 -1.48 7.62 -15.52
N ALA A 695 -2.58 7.84 -16.25
CA ALA A 695 -3.10 9.17 -16.58
C ALA A 695 -3.69 9.95 -15.38
N LYS A 696 -3.63 9.40 -14.16
CA LYS A 696 -4.08 10.03 -12.90
C LYS A 696 -3.02 9.93 -11.79
N ALA A 697 -1.89 9.30 -12.05
CA ALA A 697 -0.86 9.10 -11.05
C ALA A 697 -0.18 10.43 -10.73
N GLU A 698 0.04 10.72 -9.45
CA GLU A 698 0.79 11.90 -9.00
C GLU A 698 2.26 11.84 -9.45
N THR A 699 2.78 10.63 -9.67
CA THR A 699 4.13 10.37 -10.16
C THR A 699 4.14 9.30 -11.26
N THR A 700 4.98 9.53 -12.27
CA THR A 700 5.35 8.56 -13.32
C THR A 700 6.87 8.57 -13.45
N ALA A 701 7.47 7.46 -13.89
CA ALA A 701 8.90 7.46 -14.21
C ALA A 701 9.11 8.08 -15.60
N ASP A 702 10.03 9.04 -15.69
CA ASP A 702 10.40 9.70 -16.93
C ASP A 702 11.55 8.93 -17.62
N ILE A 703 11.53 8.91 -18.95
CA ILE A 703 12.50 8.18 -19.78
C ILE A 703 13.53 9.18 -20.32
N THR A 704 14.61 9.39 -19.57
CA THR A 704 15.68 10.35 -19.88
C THR A 704 16.83 9.66 -20.60
N ASP A 705 17.34 10.26 -21.68
CA ASP A 705 18.37 9.66 -22.56
C ASP A 705 18.06 8.21 -22.97
N ARG A 706 16.76 7.94 -23.18
CA ARG A 706 16.18 6.63 -23.51
C ARG A 706 16.35 5.57 -22.41
N LYS A 707 16.76 5.96 -21.21
CA LYS A 707 16.93 5.07 -20.05
C LYS A 707 15.83 5.28 -19.01
N VAL A 708 15.51 4.22 -18.29
CA VAL A 708 14.62 4.25 -17.11
C VAL A 708 14.91 3.05 -16.21
N SER A 709 14.75 3.23 -14.91
CA SER A 709 15.04 2.23 -13.87
C SER A 709 13.80 1.98 -12.99
N PHE A 710 13.62 0.74 -12.50
CA PHE A 710 12.47 0.37 -11.65
C PHE A 710 12.88 -0.59 -10.52
N ASP A 711 12.49 -0.30 -9.28
CA ASP A 711 12.52 -1.26 -8.17
C ASP A 711 11.55 -2.44 -8.47
N MET A 712 12.05 -3.52 -9.07
CA MET A 712 11.28 -4.75 -9.30
C MET A 712 11.10 -5.54 -8.00
N LYS A 713 12.06 -5.44 -7.08
CA LYS A 713 11.95 -5.97 -5.72
C LYS A 713 12.63 -5.02 -4.75
N ALA A 714 12.06 -4.87 -3.57
CA ALA A 714 12.63 -4.09 -2.48
C ALA A 714 12.21 -4.66 -1.13
N ASN A 715 13.10 -4.60 -0.14
CA ASN A 715 12.79 -4.94 1.26
C ASN A 715 12.55 -3.69 2.13
N ALA A 716 11.77 -3.87 3.20
CA ALA A 716 11.71 -2.96 4.34
C ALA A 716 12.67 -3.39 5.47
N MET A 717 12.79 -2.54 6.49
CA MET A 717 13.39 -2.89 7.78
C MET A 717 12.76 -4.19 8.34
N GLY A 718 13.60 -5.20 8.56
CA GLY A 718 13.20 -6.56 8.95
C GLY A 718 13.32 -7.60 7.83
N GLY A 719 13.73 -7.21 6.61
CA GLY A 719 13.95 -8.14 5.49
C GLY A 719 12.66 -8.67 4.85
N ALA A 720 11.54 -7.97 5.03
CA ALA A 720 10.26 -8.29 4.40
C ALA A 720 10.08 -7.47 3.11
N ALA A 721 9.72 -8.12 2.00
CA ALA A 721 9.54 -7.46 0.72
C ALA A 721 8.35 -6.47 0.76
N THR A 722 8.60 -5.20 0.41
CA THR A 722 7.57 -4.16 0.19
C THR A 722 6.97 -4.27 -1.22
N THR A 723 7.81 -4.66 -2.16
CA THR A 723 7.49 -4.79 -3.59
C THR A 723 8.17 -6.06 -4.11
N ASP A 724 7.47 -6.85 -4.93
CA ASP A 724 8.03 -8.05 -5.56
C ASP A 724 7.29 -8.36 -6.88
N TYR A 725 7.90 -7.91 -7.97
CA TYR A 725 7.45 -8.03 -9.36
C TYR A 725 8.25 -9.07 -10.18
N LEU A 726 9.26 -9.71 -9.59
CA LEU A 726 10.08 -10.71 -10.26
C LEU A 726 9.35 -12.04 -10.49
N ASP A 727 9.72 -12.71 -11.58
CA ASP A 727 9.19 -14.00 -12.08
C ASP A 727 7.65 -14.02 -12.19
N LYS A 728 7.04 -12.86 -12.52
CA LYS A 728 5.59 -12.61 -12.62
C LYS A 728 5.26 -11.80 -13.88
N GLU A 729 4.04 -11.93 -14.37
CA GLU A 729 3.47 -11.02 -15.36
C GLU A 729 3.03 -9.70 -14.68
N VAL A 730 3.62 -8.58 -15.10
CA VAL A 730 3.35 -7.25 -14.56
C VAL A 730 3.05 -6.28 -15.70
N ILE A 731 2.05 -5.41 -15.52
CA ILE A 731 1.64 -4.46 -16.56
C ILE A 731 2.48 -3.18 -16.43
N PHE A 732 3.12 -2.79 -17.52
CA PHE A 732 3.79 -1.51 -17.68
C PHE A 732 3.04 -0.70 -18.75
N SER A 733 2.68 0.53 -18.42
CA SER A 733 2.06 1.48 -19.34
C SER A 733 3.09 2.52 -19.77
N PHE A 734 3.23 2.74 -21.08
CA PHE A 734 4.17 3.70 -21.66
C PHE A 734 3.43 4.82 -22.39
N HIS A 735 3.69 6.07 -22.07
CA HIS A 735 3.13 7.24 -22.74
C HIS A 735 3.85 7.46 -24.07
N SER A 736 3.12 7.65 -25.17
CA SER A 736 3.73 7.88 -26.49
C SER A 736 3.70 9.34 -26.92
N VAL A 737 4.89 9.90 -27.14
CA VAL A 737 5.14 11.26 -27.63
C VAL A 737 4.37 11.56 -28.93
N LYS A 738 4.13 10.55 -29.77
CA LYS A 738 3.49 10.71 -31.09
C LYS A 738 2.00 11.09 -31.02
N ASN A 739 1.29 10.72 -29.95
CA ASN A 739 -0.17 10.90 -29.88
C ASN A 739 -0.73 11.08 -28.46
N GLY A 740 0.12 11.33 -27.45
CA GLY A 740 -0.31 11.56 -26.06
C GLY A 740 -1.04 10.37 -25.41
N THR A 741 -0.87 9.16 -25.97
CA THR A 741 -1.64 7.97 -25.57
C THR A 741 -0.76 6.98 -24.81
N TRP A 742 -1.30 6.45 -23.71
CA TRP A 742 -0.66 5.40 -22.91
C TRP A 742 -0.90 4.01 -23.52
N TYR A 743 0.15 3.20 -23.59
CA TYR A 743 0.16 1.86 -24.19
C TYR A 743 0.58 0.79 -23.18
N GLU A 744 -0.30 -0.16 -22.90
CA GLU A 744 -0.06 -1.26 -21.94
C GLU A 744 0.80 -2.38 -22.56
N ARG A 745 1.74 -2.93 -21.80
CA ARG A 745 2.60 -4.08 -22.12
C ARG A 745 2.63 -5.02 -20.92
N VAL A 746 2.71 -6.33 -21.17
CA VAL A 746 3.07 -7.29 -20.12
C VAL A 746 4.59 -7.43 -20.13
N PHE A 747 5.20 -7.26 -18.96
CA PHE A 747 6.61 -7.53 -18.70
C PHE A 747 6.69 -8.73 -17.75
N ASN A 748 7.64 -9.64 -17.99
CA ASN A 748 8.05 -10.65 -17.03
C ASN A 748 9.58 -10.67 -16.98
N VAL A 749 10.14 -10.25 -15.84
CA VAL A 749 11.58 -10.35 -15.55
C VAL A 749 11.79 -11.61 -14.74
N SER A 750 12.29 -12.66 -15.38
CA SER A 750 12.65 -13.89 -14.67
C SER A 750 14.09 -13.83 -14.22
N LYS A 751 14.32 -13.76 -12.90
CA LYS A 751 15.69 -13.86 -12.34
C LYS A 751 16.25 -15.27 -12.57
N THR A 752 15.37 -16.28 -12.53
CA THR A 752 15.68 -17.69 -12.78
C THR A 752 16.35 -17.92 -14.15
N ASN A 753 15.80 -17.32 -15.21
CA ASN A 753 16.26 -17.54 -16.58
C ASN A 753 17.19 -16.43 -17.11
N GLY A 754 17.29 -15.28 -16.43
CA GLY A 754 18.03 -14.11 -16.94
C GLY A 754 17.36 -13.47 -18.15
N THR A 755 16.03 -13.48 -18.21
CA THR A 755 15.24 -13.03 -19.36
C THR A 755 14.24 -11.94 -18.98
N LEU A 756 14.17 -10.89 -19.79
CA LEU A 756 13.03 -9.98 -19.85
C LEU A 756 12.15 -10.39 -21.03
N THR A 757 10.98 -10.96 -20.75
CA THR A 757 9.97 -11.25 -21.76
C THR A 757 8.95 -10.12 -21.82
N ILE A 758 8.69 -9.60 -23.02
CA ILE A 758 7.73 -8.52 -23.29
C ILE A 758 6.66 -9.03 -24.27
N THR A 759 5.42 -9.05 -23.81
CA THR A 759 4.26 -9.52 -24.58
C THR A 759 3.15 -8.46 -24.69
N PRO A 760 2.35 -8.49 -25.76
CA PRO A 760 1.20 -7.61 -25.88
C PRO A 760 0.13 -8.04 -24.87
N VAL A 761 -0.51 -7.07 -24.22
CA VAL A 761 -1.69 -7.37 -23.39
C VAL A 761 -2.79 -7.96 -24.27
N ALA A 762 -3.41 -9.05 -23.79
CA ALA A 762 -4.52 -9.70 -24.51
C ALA A 762 -5.68 -8.72 -24.74
N ALA A 763 -6.30 -8.79 -25.93
CA ALA A 763 -7.50 -8.03 -26.24
C ALA A 763 -8.72 -8.54 -25.45
N ALA A 764 -9.71 -7.67 -25.24
CA ALA A 764 -11.01 -8.07 -24.69
C ALA A 764 -11.78 -9.02 -25.64
N ASP A 765 -12.73 -9.78 -25.09
CA ASP A 765 -13.70 -10.56 -25.87
C ASP A 765 -14.85 -9.65 -26.35
N TYR A 766 -14.88 -9.39 -27.66
CA TYR A 766 -15.91 -8.62 -28.33
C TYR A 766 -17.10 -9.46 -28.80
N THR A 767 -17.17 -10.76 -28.53
CA THR A 767 -18.25 -11.65 -29.00
C THR A 767 -19.63 -11.13 -28.64
N ALA A 768 -19.80 -10.53 -27.45
CA ALA A 768 -21.03 -9.89 -27.03
C ALA A 768 -21.34 -8.60 -27.83
N VAL A 769 -20.33 -7.78 -28.11
CA VAL A 769 -20.47 -6.54 -28.91
C VAL A 769 -20.82 -6.87 -30.36
N ASP A 770 -20.11 -7.80 -30.99
CA ASP A 770 -20.36 -8.19 -32.38
C ASP A 770 -21.72 -8.87 -32.54
N ALA A 771 -22.21 -9.62 -31.54
CA ALA A 771 -23.58 -10.11 -31.49
C ALA A 771 -24.62 -8.99 -31.34
N ALA A 772 -24.35 -7.95 -30.54
CA ALA A 772 -25.23 -6.80 -30.38
C ALA A 772 -25.27 -5.93 -31.66
N LEU A 773 -24.13 -5.72 -32.31
CA LEU A 773 -24.01 -5.06 -33.62
C LEU A 773 -24.79 -5.82 -34.70
N ALA A 774 -24.69 -7.16 -34.73
CA ALA A 774 -25.44 -8.00 -35.66
C ALA A 774 -26.97 -7.97 -35.42
N ALA A 775 -27.42 -7.56 -34.23
CA ALA A 775 -28.84 -7.39 -33.90
C ALA A 775 -29.43 -6.03 -34.33
N VAL A 776 -28.61 -5.06 -34.76
CA VAL A 776 -29.07 -3.75 -35.25
C VAL A 776 -29.91 -3.92 -36.54
N PRO A 777 -31.16 -3.41 -36.60
CA PRO A 777 -31.99 -3.56 -37.80
C PRO A 777 -31.39 -2.87 -39.04
N LYS A 778 -31.26 -3.61 -40.15
CA LYS A 778 -30.71 -3.09 -41.41
C LYS A 778 -31.53 -1.96 -42.05
N ASP A 779 -32.83 -1.88 -41.74
CA ASP A 779 -33.69 -0.76 -42.10
C ASP A 779 -34.11 0.02 -40.85
N LEU A 780 -33.45 1.15 -40.63
CA LEU A 780 -33.76 2.10 -39.55
C LEU A 780 -34.78 3.16 -39.97
N SER A 781 -35.16 3.27 -41.26
CA SER A 781 -36.01 4.35 -41.77
C SER A 781 -37.43 4.33 -41.22
N ILE A 782 -37.91 3.15 -40.82
CA ILE A 782 -39.22 2.93 -40.20
C ILE A 782 -39.28 3.29 -38.71
N TYR A 783 -38.16 3.73 -38.11
CA TYR A 783 -38.04 4.05 -36.68
C TYR A 783 -37.84 5.55 -36.44
N THR A 784 -38.30 6.07 -35.31
CA THR A 784 -38.22 7.51 -34.96
C THR A 784 -36.78 7.97 -34.87
N ASP A 785 -36.50 9.16 -35.42
CA ASP A 785 -35.13 9.65 -35.65
C ASP A 785 -34.34 9.81 -34.34
N GLU A 786 -35.02 10.17 -33.25
CA GLU A 786 -34.53 10.16 -31.86
C GLU A 786 -33.97 8.79 -31.44
N THR A 787 -34.77 7.71 -31.57
CA THR A 787 -34.32 6.37 -31.19
C THR A 787 -33.28 5.79 -32.15
N VAL A 788 -33.24 6.26 -33.41
CA VAL A 788 -32.20 5.90 -34.38
C VAL A 788 -30.87 6.60 -34.06
N ALA A 789 -30.91 7.85 -33.59
CA ALA A 789 -29.73 8.57 -33.11
C ALA A 789 -29.12 7.88 -31.88
N ALA A 790 -29.94 7.43 -30.94
CA ALA A 790 -29.48 6.66 -29.77
C ALA A 790 -28.77 5.34 -30.16
N VAL A 791 -29.30 4.60 -31.14
CA VAL A 791 -28.64 3.39 -31.66
C VAL A 791 -27.32 3.72 -32.34
N ARG A 792 -27.24 4.80 -33.13
CA ARG A 792 -25.98 5.24 -33.75
C ARG A 792 -24.93 5.59 -32.71
N ALA A 793 -25.26 6.46 -31.75
CA ALA A 793 -24.33 6.85 -30.69
C ALA A 793 -23.78 5.65 -29.89
N ALA A 794 -24.59 4.61 -29.65
CA ALA A 794 -24.13 3.38 -28.98
C ALA A 794 -23.20 2.52 -29.86
N VAL A 795 -23.35 2.57 -31.19
CA VAL A 795 -22.46 1.89 -32.16
C VAL A 795 -21.17 2.68 -32.39
N ASP A 796 -21.28 4.00 -32.53
CA ASP A 796 -20.16 4.92 -32.75
C ASP A 796 -19.23 4.99 -31.52
N ALA A 797 -19.73 4.65 -30.32
CA ALA A 797 -18.97 4.54 -29.08
C ALA A 797 -18.20 3.22 -28.90
N VAL A 798 -18.25 2.28 -29.86
CA VAL A 798 -17.52 1.00 -29.76
C VAL A 798 -16.02 1.22 -29.98
N ASN A 799 -15.26 1.24 -28.90
CA ASN A 799 -13.80 1.15 -28.95
C ASN A 799 -13.37 -0.31 -29.09
N LYS A 800 -12.73 -0.68 -30.22
CA LYS A 800 -12.18 -2.03 -30.44
C LYS A 800 -10.73 -2.24 -29.98
N ASN A 801 -10.13 -1.24 -29.32
CA ASN A 801 -8.75 -1.29 -28.83
C ASN A 801 -8.64 -1.66 -27.34
N CYS A 802 -9.74 -2.01 -26.67
CA CYS A 802 -9.74 -2.35 -25.24
C CYS A 802 -9.07 -3.72 -24.94
N THR A 803 -8.31 -3.76 -23.85
CA THR A 803 -7.60 -4.94 -23.33
C THR A 803 -8.50 -5.81 -22.43
N VAL A 804 -8.07 -7.03 -22.11
CA VAL A 804 -8.82 -7.98 -21.25
C VAL A 804 -9.17 -7.38 -19.88
N TYR A 805 -8.37 -6.44 -19.37
CA TYR A 805 -8.62 -5.71 -18.11
C TYR A 805 -9.77 -4.67 -18.20
N GLN A 806 -10.26 -4.40 -19.41
CA GLN A 806 -11.37 -3.50 -19.73
C GLN A 806 -12.62 -4.27 -20.22
N GLN A 807 -12.70 -5.59 -19.98
CA GLN A 807 -13.84 -6.41 -20.41
C GLN A 807 -15.19 -5.85 -19.93
N ALA A 808 -15.26 -5.28 -18.72
CA ALA A 808 -16.48 -4.68 -18.20
C ALA A 808 -16.99 -3.48 -19.04
N ASP A 809 -16.09 -2.72 -19.66
CA ASP A 809 -16.44 -1.62 -20.56
C ASP A 809 -16.94 -2.15 -21.91
N VAL A 810 -16.34 -3.23 -22.41
CA VAL A 810 -16.76 -3.93 -23.64
C VAL A 810 -18.12 -4.62 -23.47
N ASP A 811 -18.34 -5.28 -22.33
CA ASP A 811 -19.65 -5.83 -21.93
C ASP A 811 -20.71 -4.71 -21.81
N LYS A 812 -20.30 -3.53 -21.32
CA LYS A 812 -21.18 -2.35 -21.27
C LYS A 812 -21.52 -1.84 -22.67
N MET A 813 -20.58 -1.76 -23.62
CA MET A 813 -20.87 -1.41 -25.03
C MET A 813 -21.92 -2.36 -25.63
N ALA A 814 -21.77 -3.67 -25.42
CA ALA A 814 -22.75 -4.67 -25.87
C ALA A 814 -24.14 -4.46 -25.24
N SER A 815 -24.17 -4.15 -23.94
CA SER A 815 -25.40 -3.84 -23.19
C SER A 815 -26.09 -2.57 -23.71
N ASP A 816 -25.33 -1.49 -23.94
CA ASP A 816 -25.86 -0.20 -24.40
C ASP A 816 -26.44 -0.29 -25.82
N ILE A 817 -25.75 -0.97 -26.75
CA ILE A 817 -26.28 -1.26 -28.09
C ILE A 817 -27.57 -2.08 -27.98
N THR A 818 -27.58 -3.13 -27.15
CA THR A 818 -28.75 -3.99 -26.93
C THR A 818 -29.93 -3.20 -26.34
N ALA A 819 -29.66 -2.27 -25.42
CA ALA A 819 -30.67 -1.40 -24.82
C ALA A 819 -31.24 -0.40 -25.85
N ALA A 820 -30.38 0.24 -26.65
CA ALA A 820 -30.79 1.17 -27.70
C ALA A 820 -31.63 0.48 -28.79
N VAL A 821 -31.20 -0.70 -29.27
CA VAL A 821 -31.95 -1.51 -30.25
C VAL A 821 -33.31 -1.94 -29.69
N LYS A 822 -33.38 -2.29 -28.40
CA LYS A 822 -34.64 -2.62 -27.70
C LYS A 822 -35.56 -1.41 -27.49
N ALA A 823 -35.01 -0.20 -27.44
CA ALA A 823 -35.75 1.06 -27.27
C ALA A 823 -36.32 1.63 -28.60
N LEU A 824 -36.00 1.05 -29.76
CA LEU A 824 -36.42 1.51 -31.08
C LEU A 824 -37.96 1.62 -31.24
N VAL A 825 -38.47 2.85 -31.39
CA VAL A 825 -39.89 3.15 -31.61
C VAL A 825 -40.18 3.34 -33.10
N LYS A 826 -41.26 2.75 -33.63
CA LYS A 826 -41.62 2.87 -35.05
C LYS A 826 -42.34 4.18 -35.37
N LYS A 827 -42.02 4.81 -36.51
CA LYS A 827 -42.71 6.02 -36.99
C LYS A 827 -44.22 5.73 -37.18
N PRO A 828 -45.14 6.62 -36.78
CA PRO A 828 -46.58 6.37 -36.87
C PRO A 828 -47.05 6.35 -38.32
N VAL A 829 -47.77 5.28 -38.71
CA VAL A 829 -48.27 5.09 -40.08
C VAL A 829 -49.77 5.42 -40.11
N ALA A 830 -50.13 6.55 -40.73
CA ALA A 830 -51.51 7.02 -40.81
C ALA A 830 -52.41 6.13 -41.70
N ALA A 831 -53.68 6.02 -41.35
CA ALA A 831 -54.68 5.29 -42.13
C ALA A 831 -55.08 6.07 -43.40
N ALA A 832 -54.79 5.50 -44.56
CA ALA A 832 -55.19 6.06 -45.86
C ALA A 832 -56.64 5.70 -46.25
N LYS A 833 -57.19 4.59 -45.73
CA LYS A 833 -58.55 4.12 -46.09
C LYS A 833 -59.16 3.24 -45.00
N VAL A 834 -60.47 3.37 -44.78
CA VAL A 834 -61.30 2.43 -43.99
C VAL A 834 -62.45 1.92 -44.87
N THR A 835 -62.77 0.64 -44.79
CA THR A 835 -63.95 0.03 -45.43
C THR A 835 -64.76 -0.81 -44.43
N LEU A 836 -66.05 -1.00 -44.71
CA LEU A 836 -66.97 -1.83 -43.90
C LEU A 836 -67.52 -2.99 -44.72
N ASN A 837 -67.76 -4.13 -44.05
CA ASN A 837 -68.41 -5.30 -44.67
C ASN A 837 -69.89 -5.10 -45.07
N ALA A 838 -70.54 -3.99 -44.68
CA ALA A 838 -71.88 -3.63 -45.13
C ALA A 838 -72.13 -2.12 -45.02
N THR A 839 -72.73 -1.52 -46.06
CA THR A 839 -73.14 -0.09 -46.10
C THR A 839 -74.59 0.13 -45.66
N SER A 840 -75.42 -0.92 -45.57
CA SER A 840 -76.74 -0.83 -44.94
C SER A 840 -77.24 -2.17 -44.37
N LYS A 841 -78.17 -2.11 -43.42
CA LYS A 841 -78.83 -3.28 -42.84
C LYS A 841 -80.27 -2.98 -42.39
N LYS A 842 -81.21 -3.86 -42.71
CA LYS A 842 -82.56 -3.90 -42.10
C LYS A 842 -82.59 -4.95 -40.99
N ILE A 843 -83.19 -4.63 -39.84
CA ILE A 843 -83.22 -5.49 -38.65
C ILE A 843 -84.50 -5.26 -37.83
N THR A 844 -84.90 -6.21 -37.00
CA THR A 844 -86.04 -6.06 -36.07
C THR A 844 -85.57 -5.65 -34.67
N THR A 845 -86.42 -4.90 -33.96
CA THR A 845 -86.16 -4.45 -32.57
C THR A 845 -85.78 -5.63 -31.68
N GLY A 846 -84.68 -5.50 -30.92
CA GLY A 846 -84.17 -6.53 -30.01
C GLY A 846 -83.17 -7.52 -30.62
N LYS A 847 -82.85 -7.43 -31.92
CA LYS A 847 -81.80 -8.23 -32.57
C LYS A 847 -80.49 -7.44 -32.73
N SER A 848 -79.40 -8.13 -33.05
CA SER A 848 -78.05 -7.58 -33.26
C SER A 848 -77.35 -8.18 -34.48
N PHE A 849 -76.27 -7.54 -34.93
CA PHE A 849 -75.32 -8.02 -35.95
C PHE A 849 -73.98 -7.29 -35.78
N THR A 850 -72.90 -7.76 -36.40
CA THR A 850 -71.56 -7.13 -36.29
C THR A 850 -71.08 -6.57 -37.63
N LEU A 851 -70.53 -5.35 -37.58
CA LEU A 851 -69.80 -4.72 -38.67
C LEU A 851 -68.30 -5.00 -38.49
N LYS A 852 -67.64 -5.47 -39.54
CA LYS A 852 -66.17 -5.58 -39.61
C LYS A 852 -65.64 -4.38 -40.37
N ALA A 853 -64.69 -3.67 -39.75
CA ALA A 853 -63.89 -2.66 -40.43
C ALA A 853 -62.57 -3.28 -40.91
N THR A 854 -62.10 -2.84 -42.08
CA THR A 854 -60.75 -3.10 -42.61
C THR A 854 -60.09 -1.76 -42.85
N VAL A 855 -58.83 -1.61 -42.48
CA VAL A 855 -58.04 -0.38 -42.64
C VAL A 855 -56.86 -0.66 -43.58
N ALA A 856 -56.46 0.34 -44.37
CA ALA A 856 -55.27 0.29 -45.21
C ALA A 856 -54.41 1.57 -45.04
N PRO A 857 -53.07 1.48 -45.07
CA PRO A 857 -52.28 0.24 -45.21
C PRO A 857 -52.40 -0.65 -43.95
N SER A 858 -52.08 -1.94 -44.07
CA SER A 858 -52.31 -2.93 -43.00
C SER A 858 -51.40 -2.75 -41.77
N ASN A 859 -50.27 -2.03 -41.93
CA ASN A 859 -49.34 -1.65 -40.88
C ASN A 859 -49.68 -0.31 -40.20
N THR A 860 -50.87 0.26 -40.45
CA THR A 860 -51.28 1.53 -39.83
C THR A 860 -51.36 1.44 -38.31
N THR A 861 -50.95 2.51 -37.63
CA THR A 861 -51.04 2.67 -36.18
C THR A 861 -52.39 3.23 -35.72
N ASP A 862 -53.26 3.66 -36.64
CA ASP A 862 -54.56 4.27 -36.34
C ASP A 862 -55.62 3.25 -35.90
N LYS A 863 -56.11 3.38 -34.66
CA LYS A 863 -57.14 2.49 -34.08
C LYS A 863 -58.54 2.85 -34.58
N VAL A 864 -59.38 1.83 -34.82
CA VAL A 864 -60.77 2.02 -35.28
C VAL A 864 -61.70 2.41 -34.12
N VAL A 865 -62.33 3.58 -34.23
CA VAL A 865 -63.34 4.10 -33.28
C VAL A 865 -64.73 4.05 -33.89
N TRP A 866 -65.71 3.54 -33.13
CA TRP A 866 -67.10 3.36 -33.56
C TRP A 866 -68.06 4.39 -32.94
N LYS A 867 -69.02 4.89 -33.72
CA LYS A 867 -70.06 5.83 -33.26
C LYS A 867 -71.42 5.51 -33.89
N SER A 868 -72.51 5.66 -33.14
CA SER A 868 -73.89 5.65 -33.68
C SER A 868 -74.44 7.08 -33.74
N SER A 869 -75.13 7.42 -34.82
CA SER A 869 -75.85 8.70 -34.95
C SER A 869 -77.12 8.77 -34.09
N ASN A 870 -77.65 7.64 -33.62
CA ASN A 870 -78.83 7.59 -32.76
C ASN A 870 -78.87 6.30 -31.93
N THR A 871 -78.28 6.35 -30.74
CA THR A 871 -78.25 5.24 -29.76
C THR A 871 -79.63 4.80 -29.27
N LYS A 872 -80.64 5.67 -29.33
CA LYS A 872 -82.05 5.34 -28.99
C LYS A 872 -82.71 4.45 -30.06
N VAL A 873 -82.14 4.38 -31.26
CA VAL A 873 -82.57 3.49 -32.37
C VAL A 873 -81.65 2.27 -32.47
N ALA A 874 -80.34 2.47 -32.52
CA ALA A 874 -79.35 1.39 -32.51
C ALA A 874 -78.03 1.82 -31.83
N THR A 875 -77.50 0.97 -30.94
CA THR A 875 -76.17 1.16 -30.32
C THR A 875 -75.10 0.37 -31.09
N VAL A 876 -73.83 0.74 -30.91
CA VAL A 876 -72.65 0.01 -31.41
C VAL A 876 -71.60 -0.10 -30.29
N SER A 877 -70.90 -1.22 -30.22
CA SER A 877 -69.78 -1.47 -29.29
C SER A 877 -68.41 -1.15 -29.91
N ALA A 878 -67.35 -1.14 -29.11
CA ALA A 878 -65.97 -0.96 -29.58
C ALA A 878 -65.50 -2.01 -30.61
N ASN A 879 -66.09 -3.21 -30.62
CA ASN A 879 -65.82 -4.26 -31.62
C ASN A 879 -66.83 -4.27 -32.80
N GLY A 880 -67.53 -3.16 -33.06
CA GLY A 880 -68.44 -3.02 -34.21
C GLY A 880 -69.76 -3.78 -34.10
N THR A 881 -70.12 -4.33 -32.93
CA THR A 881 -71.37 -5.06 -32.75
C THR A 881 -72.54 -4.09 -32.52
N VAL A 882 -73.52 -4.14 -33.42
CA VAL A 882 -74.67 -3.23 -33.49
C VAL A 882 -75.92 -3.92 -32.91
N LYS A 883 -76.66 -3.23 -32.02
CA LYS A 883 -77.89 -3.74 -31.39
C LYS A 883 -79.08 -2.83 -31.67
N ALA A 884 -80.18 -3.41 -32.16
CA ALA A 884 -81.42 -2.70 -32.45
C ALA A 884 -82.24 -2.43 -31.18
N VAL A 885 -82.49 -1.15 -30.88
CA VAL A 885 -83.13 -0.67 -29.64
C VAL A 885 -84.59 -0.28 -29.87
N LYS A 886 -84.90 0.47 -30.94
CA LYS A 886 -86.25 0.94 -31.27
C LYS A 886 -86.40 1.11 -32.77
N ALA A 887 -87.62 0.93 -33.30
CA ALA A 887 -87.91 1.19 -34.71
C ALA A 887 -87.56 2.64 -35.12
N GLY A 888 -86.93 2.79 -36.29
CA GLY A 888 -86.33 4.05 -36.76
C GLY A 888 -85.15 3.79 -37.71
N THR A 889 -84.31 4.80 -37.93
CA THR A 889 -83.03 4.66 -38.66
C THR A 889 -81.89 5.33 -37.89
N ALA A 890 -80.72 4.70 -37.90
CA ALA A 890 -79.45 5.23 -37.38
C ALA A 890 -78.33 4.98 -38.39
N VAL A 891 -77.26 5.77 -38.32
CA VAL A 891 -76.02 5.53 -39.08
C VAL A 891 -74.92 5.16 -38.10
N ILE A 892 -74.25 4.05 -38.38
CA ILE A 892 -73.07 3.59 -37.64
C ILE A 892 -71.83 4.00 -38.43
N THR A 893 -70.86 4.63 -37.77
CA THR A 893 -69.63 5.14 -38.37
C THR A 893 -68.42 4.46 -37.73
N ALA A 894 -67.47 4.02 -38.55
CA ALA A 894 -66.11 3.66 -38.15
C ALA A 894 -65.15 4.77 -38.59
N THR A 895 -64.19 5.12 -37.74
CA THR A 895 -63.14 6.13 -38.00
C THR A 895 -61.79 5.54 -37.64
N ALA A 896 -60.77 5.74 -38.47
CA ALA A 896 -59.36 5.48 -38.13
C ALA A 896 -58.55 6.70 -38.58
N GLY A 897 -57.79 7.33 -37.69
CA GLY A 897 -57.14 8.61 -37.95
C GLY A 897 -58.12 9.65 -38.51
N LYS A 898 -57.82 10.15 -39.71
CA LYS A 898 -58.66 11.12 -40.43
C LYS A 898 -59.77 10.50 -41.29
N VAL A 899 -59.70 9.20 -41.61
CA VAL A 899 -60.59 8.51 -42.58
C VAL A 899 -61.77 7.77 -41.95
N LYS A 900 -62.89 7.67 -42.67
CA LYS A 900 -64.20 7.25 -42.14
C LYS A 900 -64.99 6.37 -43.11
N ALA A 901 -65.79 5.45 -42.57
CA ALA A 901 -66.75 4.64 -43.33
C ALA A 901 -68.07 4.48 -42.56
N THR A 902 -69.21 4.31 -43.24
CA THR A 902 -70.55 4.35 -42.63
C THR A 902 -71.48 3.21 -43.06
N CYS A 903 -72.43 2.86 -42.19
CA CYS A 903 -73.48 1.86 -42.42
C CYS A 903 -74.85 2.37 -41.95
N LYS A 904 -75.86 2.36 -42.82
CA LYS A 904 -77.23 2.78 -42.53
C LYS A 904 -78.08 1.63 -41.99
N VAL A 905 -78.50 1.73 -40.73
CA VAL A 905 -79.27 0.68 -40.02
C VAL A 905 -80.73 1.11 -39.84
N THR A 906 -81.65 0.36 -40.42
CA THR A 906 -83.11 0.58 -40.29
C THR A 906 -83.74 -0.51 -39.42
N VAL A 907 -84.42 -0.09 -38.35
CA VAL A 907 -85.03 -0.98 -37.35
C VAL A 907 -86.55 -1.02 -37.52
N ALA A 908 -87.15 -2.22 -37.47
CA ALA A 908 -88.58 -2.45 -37.63
C ALA A 908 -89.25 -3.07 -36.38
N ASN A 909 -90.57 -2.84 -36.24
CA ASN A 909 -91.42 -3.42 -35.19
C ASN A 909 -91.76 -4.91 -35.47
N PRO A 910 -91.96 -5.73 -34.42
CA PRO A 910 -92.51 -7.09 -34.56
C PRO A 910 -94.01 -7.06 -34.89
N VAL A 911 -94.51 -8.13 -35.52
CA VAL A 911 -95.92 -8.32 -35.92
C VAL A 911 -96.44 -9.64 -35.36
N TYR A 912 -97.63 -9.62 -34.76
CA TYR A 912 -98.24 -10.78 -34.09
C TYR A 912 -99.59 -11.14 -34.74
N LYS A 913 -99.78 -12.41 -35.12
CA LYS A 913 -101.02 -12.91 -35.74
C LYS A 913 -101.95 -13.62 -34.75
N VAL A 914 -103.22 -13.69 -35.09
CA VAL A 914 -104.29 -14.38 -34.34
C VAL A 914 -104.07 -15.89 -34.39
N THR A 915 -104.23 -16.55 -33.23
CA THR A 915 -104.11 -18.01 -33.07
C THR A 915 -105.45 -18.70 -32.85
N SER A 916 -106.42 -18.06 -32.16
CA SER A 916 -107.76 -18.64 -31.93
C SER A 916 -108.88 -17.60 -31.71
N ILE A 917 -110.13 -18.06 -31.86
CA ILE A 917 -111.37 -17.29 -31.63
C ILE A 917 -112.34 -18.14 -30.79
N LYS A 918 -113.09 -17.51 -29.87
CA LYS A 918 -114.18 -18.13 -29.09
C LYS A 918 -115.49 -17.34 -29.23
N LEU A 919 -116.64 -18.03 -29.28
CA LEU A 919 -117.97 -17.40 -29.41
C LEU A 919 -118.90 -17.72 -28.22
N ALA A 920 -119.78 -16.77 -27.89
CA ALA A 920 -120.88 -16.93 -26.92
C ALA A 920 -122.15 -16.20 -27.38
N ALA A 921 -123.32 -16.61 -26.88
CA ALA A 921 -124.63 -16.02 -27.17
C ALA A 921 -125.36 -15.63 -25.88
N ALA A 922 -126.01 -14.47 -25.84
CA ALA A 922 -126.75 -13.99 -24.66
C ALA A 922 -128.08 -13.31 -25.04
N PRO A 923 -129.20 -13.58 -24.32
CA PRO A 923 -129.29 -14.35 -23.07
C PRO A 923 -129.47 -15.86 -23.24
N SER A 924 -129.74 -16.36 -24.44
CA SER A 924 -129.99 -17.80 -24.70
C SER A 924 -129.61 -18.19 -26.13
N ARG A 925 -129.40 -19.49 -26.38
CA ARG A 925 -129.30 -20.06 -27.73
C ARG A 925 -130.67 -20.43 -28.32
N TYR A 926 -131.75 -20.30 -27.53
CA TYR A 926 -133.12 -20.70 -27.86
C TYR A 926 -134.03 -19.47 -27.84
N ILE A 927 -134.40 -18.97 -29.02
CA ILE A 927 -135.02 -17.66 -29.25
C ILE A 927 -136.33 -17.85 -30.03
N THR A 928 -137.39 -17.16 -29.68
CA THR A 928 -138.68 -17.20 -30.38
C THR A 928 -138.59 -16.57 -31.77
N ALA A 929 -139.38 -17.09 -32.72
CA ALA A 929 -139.44 -16.56 -34.08
C ALA A 929 -139.76 -15.05 -34.11
N GLY A 930 -139.11 -14.32 -35.01
CA GLY A 930 -139.20 -12.85 -35.07
C GLY A 930 -138.45 -12.08 -33.97
N LYS A 931 -137.67 -12.76 -33.10
CA LYS A 931 -136.87 -12.12 -32.04
C LYS A 931 -135.36 -12.21 -32.33
N ARG A 932 -134.55 -11.55 -31.51
CA ARG A 932 -133.10 -11.33 -31.74
C ARG A 932 -132.22 -11.54 -30.50
N VAL A 933 -130.95 -11.84 -30.73
CA VAL A 933 -129.95 -12.24 -29.73
C VAL A 933 -128.56 -11.69 -30.10
N GLN A 934 -127.73 -11.36 -29.11
CA GLN A 934 -126.35 -10.87 -29.33
C GLN A 934 -125.34 -12.02 -29.24
N LEU A 935 -124.41 -12.08 -30.19
CA LEU A 935 -123.19 -12.88 -30.10
C LEU A 935 -121.99 -12.04 -29.64
N ARG A 936 -121.03 -12.66 -28.96
CA ARG A 936 -119.74 -12.05 -28.61
C ARG A 936 -118.60 -12.93 -29.09
N ALA A 937 -117.50 -12.31 -29.52
CA ALA A 937 -116.27 -12.98 -29.94
C ALA A 937 -115.08 -12.55 -29.06
N THR A 938 -114.18 -13.50 -28.77
CA THR A 938 -112.93 -13.27 -28.03
C THR A 938 -111.76 -13.79 -28.87
N ILE A 939 -110.65 -13.04 -28.91
CA ILE A 939 -109.51 -13.25 -29.82
C ILE A 939 -108.23 -13.51 -29.02
N THR A 940 -107.42 -14.47 -29.48
CA THR A 940 -106.12 -14.84 -28.89
C THR A 940 -105.03 -14.74 -29.97
N PRO A 941 -103.79 -14.30 -29.67
CA PRO A 941 -103.34 -13.70 -28.42
C PRO A 941 -103.86 -12.26 -28.24
N SER A 942 -103.81 -11.75 -27.01
CA SER A 942 -104.28 -10.41 -26.66
C SER A 942 -103.46 -9.28 -27.29
N ASN A 943 -102.23 -9.55 -27.76
CA ASN A 943 -101.35 -8.62 -28.46
C ASN A 943 -101.38 -8.77 -30.00
N ALA A 944 -102.27 -9.58 -30.58
CA ALA A 944 -102.39 -9.72 -32.03
C ALA A 944 -102.61 -8.35 -32.71
N THR A 945 -101.81 -8.06 -33.74
CA THR A 945 -101.71 -6.74 -34.38
C THR A 945 -103.02 -6.32 -35.09
N ASN A 946 -103.83 -7.29 -35.52
CA ASN A 946 -105.19 -7.06 -36.02
C ASN A 946 -106.15 -8.07 -35.36
N LYS A 947 -107.23 -7.56 -34.76
CA LYS A 947 -108.21 -8.34 -33.96
C LYS A 947 -109.60 -8.40 -34.60
N ALA A 948 -109.78 -7.83 -35.79
CA ALA A 948 -111.10 -7.70 -36.41
C ALA A 948 -111.62 -9.04 -36.96
N VAL A 949 -112.94 -9.22 -36.95
CA VAL A 949 -113.62 -10.41 -37.47
C VAL A 949 -114.74 -10.08 -38.47
N THR A 950 -115.09 -11.07 -39.30
CA THR A 950 -116.23 -11.03 -40.23
C THR A 950 -117.25 -12.10 -39.84
N TRP A 951 -118.55 -11.76 -39.80
CA TRP A 951 -119.64 -12.68 -39.43
C TRP A 951 -120.38 -13.23 -40.66
N LYS A 952 -120.87 -14.48 -40.59
CA LYS A 952 -121.72 -15.11 -41.63
C LYS A 952 -122.78 -16.03 -41.02
N SER A 953 -124.02 -15.96 -41.49
CA SER A 953 -125.10 -16.92 -41.18
C SER A 953 -125.11 -18.08 -42.17
N SER A 954 -125.42 -19.29 -41.70
CA SER A 954 -125.58 -20.48 -42.55
C SER A 954 -126.89 -20.50 -43.34
N ASN A 955 -127.91 -19.76 -42.90
CA ASN A 955 -129.19 -19.65 -43.61
C ASN A 955 -129.93 -18.36 -43.21
N THR A 956 -129.89 -17.37 -44.10
CA THR A 956 -130.52 -16.05 -43.91
C THR A 956 -132.04 -16.09 -43.87
N ARG A 957 -132.69 -17.08 -44.51
CA ARG A 957 -134.16 -17.28 -44.44
C ARG A 957 -134.61 -17.69 -43.02
N ILE A 958 -133.72 -18.28 -42.23
CA ILE A 958 -133.94 -18.64 -40.81
C ILE A 958 -133.53 -17.46 -39.90
N ALA A 959 -132.30 -16.96 -40.04
CA ALA A 959 -131.84 -15.78 -39.32
C ALA A 959 -130.69 -15.04 -40.03
N THR A 960 -130.72 -13.71 -39.99
CA THR A 960 -129.62 -12.82 -40.43
C THR A 960 -128.70 -12.47 -39.26
N VAL A 961 -127.46 -12.05 -39.55
CA VAL A 961 -126.49 -11.57 -38.54
C VAL A 961 -125.86 -10.25 -39.01
N SER A 962 -125.69 -9.28 -38.10
CA SER A 962 -125.02 -8.01 -38.38
C SER A 962 -123.48 -8.13 -38.33
N SER A 963 -122.80 -7.10 -38.84
CA SER A 963 -121.35 -6.88 -38.62
C SER A 963 -120.94 -6.84 -37.13
N THR A 964 -121.88 -6.49 -36.26
CA THR A 964 -121.72 -6.46 -34.79
C THR A 964 -122.16 -7.75 -34.08
N GLY A 965 -122.54 -8.81 -34.81
CA GLY A 965 -122.92 -10.10 -34.23
C GLY A 965 -124.33 -10.17 -33.64
N ILE A 966 -125.22 -9.22 -33.94
CA ILE A 966 -126.65 -9.30 -33.59
C ILE A 966 -127.34 -10.24 -34.58
N VAL A 967 -127.96 -11.31 -34.08
CA VAL A 967 -128.71 -12.28 -34.88
C VAL A 967 -130.21 -12.01 -34.76
N THR A 968 -130.93 -11.90 -35.87
CA THR A 968 -132.41 -11.74 -35.89
C THR A 968 -133.06 -12.92 -36.61
N PHE A 969 -133.97 -13.63 -35.93
CA PHE A 969 -134.75 -14.72 -36.49
C PHE A 969 -135.96 -14.21 -37.29
N ASN A 970 -136.30 -14.91 -38.37
CA ASN A 970 -137.51 -14.67 -39.15
C ASN A 970 -138.77 -15.08 -38.35
N LYS A 971 -139.92 -14.45 -38.59
CA LYS A 971 -141.23 -14.81 -37.97
C LYS A 971 -141.65 -16.25 -38.32
N ASN A 972 -141.31 -16.72 -39.52
CA ASN A 972 -141.73 -18.05 -40.02
C ASN A 972 -140.64 -19.14 -39.83
N ALA A 973 -139.71 -18.92 -38.88
CA ALA A 973 -138.59 -19.82 -38.58
C ALA A 973 -138.84 -20.83 -37.46
N GLY A 974 -140.02 -20.83 -36.82
CA GLY A 974 -140.32 -21.64 -35.64
C GLY A 974 -140.00 -23.14 -35.79
N GLY A 975 -139.15 -23.67 -34.92
CA GLY A 975 -138.65 -25.05 -34.92
C GLY A 975 -137.31 -25.26 -35.64
N LYS A 976 -136.80 -24.28 -36.40
CA LYS A 976 -135.59 -24.41 -37.22
C LYS A 976 -134.31 -24.01 -36.46
N LYS A 977 -133.15 -24.49 -36.90
CA LYS A 977 -131.81 -24.16 -36.35
C LYS A 977 -130.96 -23.42 -37.39
N VAL A 978 -130.01 -22.61 -36.94
CA VAL A 978 -129.08 -21.83 -37.80
C VAL A 978 -127.71 -21.74 -37.15
N THR A 979 -126.63 -21.79 -37.93
CA THR A 979 -125.25 -21.68 -37.43
C THR A 979 -124.62 -20.38 -37.91
N ILE A 980 -124.00 -19.66 -36.99
CA ILE A 980 -123.30 -18.40 -37.26
C ILE A 980 -121.78 -18.65 -37.14
N THR A 981 -121.00 -18.09 -38.05
CA THR A 981 -119.53 -18.17 -38.10
C THR A 981 -118.91 -16.78 -37.91
N ALA A 982 -117.74 -16.71 -37.26
CA ALA A 982 -116.88 -15.52 -37.19
C ALA A 982 -115.44 -15.87 -37.59
N THR A 983 -114.80 -15.08 -38.46
CA THR A 983 -113.46 -15.34 -39.03
C THR A 983 -112.54 -14.12 -38.90
N ALA A 984 -111.26 -14.30 -38.55
CA ALA A 984 -110.26 -13.23 -38.40
C ALA A 984 -109.87 -12.55 -39.72
N LYS A 985 -109.54 -11.24 -39.66
CA LYS A 985 -109.12 -10.41 -40.80
C LYS A 985 -107.60 -10.22 -40.96
N ASP A 986 -106.77 -10.82 -40.11
CA ASP A 986 -105.30 -10.65 -40.09
C ASP A 986 -104.53 -11.59 -41.03
N GLY A 987 -105.24 -12.38 -41.84
CA GLY A 987 -104.65 -13.42 -42.70
C GLY A 987 -104.28 -14.72 -41.98
N SER A 988 -104.55 -14.88 -40.68
CA SER A 988 -104.35 -16.14 -39.95
C SER A 988 -105.31 -17.27 -40.34
N LYS A 989 -106.39 -16.94 -41.06
CA LYS A 989 -107.49 -17.84 -41.47
C LYS A 989 -108.25 -18.51 -40.29
N LYS A 990 -108.05 -18.06 -39.04
CA LYS A 990 -108.73 -18.60 -37.84
C LYS A 990 -110.20 -18.20 -37.79
N TYR A 991 -111.07 -19.11 -37.33
CA TYR A 991 -112.52 -18.89 -37.23
C TYR A 991 -113.16 -19.66 -36.06
N ALA A 992 -114.40 -19.33 -35.72
CA ALA A 992 -115.24 -20.04 -34.76
C ALA A 992 -116.73 -20.07 -35.19
N ARG A 993 -117.52 -21.01 -34.66
CA ARG A 993 -118.94 -21.22 -35.02
C ARG A 993 -119.86 -21.41 -33.81
N ILE A 994 -121.13 -21.03 -33.92
CA ILE A 994 -122.16 -21.24 -32.89
C ILE A 994 -123.55 -21.47 -33.50
N THR A 995 -124.24 -22.54 -33.09
CA THR A 995 -125.61 -22.86 -33.53
C THR A 995 -126.66 -22.31 -32.57
N LEU A 996 -127.73 -21.74 -33.13
CA LEU A 996 -128.88 -21.15 -32.43
C LEU A 996 -130.17 -21.84 -32.91
N ALA A 997 -131.20 -21.88 -32.06
CA ALA A 997 -132.47 -22.54 -32.32
C ALA A 997 -133.65 -21.57 -32.21
N CYS A 998 -134.56 -21.65 -33.18
CA CYS A 998 -135.79 -20.88 -33.22
C CYS A 998 -136.93 -21.65 -32.55
N MET A 999 -137.53 -21.12 -31.50
CA MET A 999 -138.68 -21.72 -30.83
C MET A 999 -139.97 -21.50 -31.65
N LYS A 1000 -140.90 -22.47 -31.63
CA LYS A 1000 -142.23 -22.33 -32.25
C LYS A 1000 -143.09 -21.34 -31.46
N GLY A 1001 -143.16 -21.53 -30.14
CA GLY A 1001 -143.94 -20.68 -29.25
C GLY A 1001 -143.16 -19.52 -28.61
N SER A 1002 -143.90 -18.72 -27.86
CA SER A 1002 -143.43 -17.60 -27.04
C SER A 1002 -143.97 -17.72 -25.61
N VAL A 1003 -143.26 -17.15 -24.63
CA VAL A 1003 -143.82 -16.96 -23.28
C VAL A 1003 -144.98 -15.96 -23.36
N LYS A 1004 -146.17 -16.38 -22.90
CA LYS A 1004 -147.39 -15.54 -22.86
C LYS A 1004 -147.39 -14.67 -21.61
N SER A 1005 -147.24 -15.30 -20.44
CA SER A 1005 -147.14 -14.66 -19.14
C SER A 1005 -146.25 -15.46 -18.18
N ILE A 1006 -145.80 -14.78 -17.12
CA ILE A 1006 -145.11 -15.36 -15.98
C ILE A 1006 -145.89 -14.92 -14.75
N ARG A 1007 -146.23 -15.84 -13.84
CA ARG A 1007 -146.76 -15.54 -12.50
C ARG A 1007 -145.75 -16.02 -11.47
N LEU A 1008 -145.52 -15.23 -10.40
CA LEU A 1008 -144.58 -15.55 -9.33
C LEU A 1008 -145.32 -15.72 -8.00
N SER A 1009 -144.93 -16.73 -7.22
CA SER A 1009 -145.45 -17.00 -5.88
C SER A 1009 -144.33 -17.43 -4.92
N GLY A 1010 -144.51 -17.19 -3.62
CA GLY A 1010 -143.49 -17.49 -2.58
C GLY A 1010 -143.82 -16.80 -1.26
N LYS A 1011 -142.92 -16.88 -0.27
CA LYS A 1011 -143.07 -16.16 1.00
C LYS A 1011 -142.76 -14.67 0.79
N THR A 1012 -143.71 -13.78 1.15
CA THR A 1012 -143.57 -12.32 1.04
C THR A 1012 -142.69 -11.70 2.13
N THR A 1013 -142.45 -12.43 3.23
CA THR A 1013 -141.55 -12.04 4.32
C THR A 1013 -140.55 -13.18 4.61
N VAL A 1014 -139.29 -12.83 4.82
CA VAL A 1014 -138.19 -13.77 5.14
C VAL A 1014 -137.28 -13.14 6.21
N THR A 1015 -136.86 -13.90 7.21
CA THR A 1015 -135.87 -13.43 8.20
C THR A 1015 -134.49 -13.30 7.56
N ASN A 1016 -133.75 -12.24 7.88
CA ASN A 1016 -132.41 -12.00 7.35
C ASN A 1016 -131.47 -13.21 7.54
N GLY A 1017 -130.62 -13.47 6.54
CA GLY A 1017 -129.75 -14.65 6.45
C GLY A 1017 -130.44 -15.94 5.96
N GLN A 1018 -131.77 -16.03 6.02
CA GLN A 1018 -132.52 -17.20 5.55
C GLN A 1018 -132.75 -17.18 4.04
N SER A 1019 -133.09 -18.35 3.50
CA SER A 1019 -133.46 -18.53 2.09
C SER A 1019 -134.95 -18.82 1.91
N THR A 1020 -135.52 -18.42 0.79
CA THR A 1020 -136.84 -18.85 0.33
C THR A 1020 -136.80 -19.23 -1.15
N LYS A 1021 -137.90 -19.73 -1.71
CA LYS A 1021 -138.04 -19.96 -3.15
C LYS A 1021 -139.22 -19.15 -3.68
N VAL A 1022 -138.95 -18.40 -4.76
CA VAL A 1022 -139.98 -17.78 -5.59
C VAL A 1022 -140.22 -18.73 -6.76
N THR A 1023 -141.37 -19.38 -6.79
CA THR A 1023 -141.77 -20.28 -7.87
C THR A 1023 -142.32 -19.47 -9.03
N ALA A 1024 -141.96 -19.83 -10.26
CA ALA A 1024 -142.42 -19.17 -11.48
C ALA A 1024 -143.30 -20.09 -12.32
N ALA A 1025 -144.60 -19.78 -12.38
CA ALA A 1025 -145.53 -20.39 -13.32
C ALA A 1025 -145.45 -19.65 -14.67
N VAL A 1026 -144.78 -20.26 -15.66
CA VAL A 1026 -144.63 -19.73 -17.02
C VAL A 1026 -145.70 -20.34 -17.94
N THR A 1027 -146.52 -19.51 -18.57
CA THR A 1027 -147.48 -19.95 -19.62
C THR A 1027 -146.94 -19.60 -21.02
N SER A 1028 -147.31 -20.39 -22.03
CA SER A 1028 -146.84 -20.23 -23.42
C SER A 1028 -148.00 -19.95 -24.39
N GLN A 1029 -147.69 -19.39 -25.55
CA GLN A 1029 -148.64 -19.19 -26.66
C GLN A 1029 -147.93 -19.46 -27.99
N GLY A 1030 -148.64 -20.06 -28.96
CA GLY A 1030 -148.08 -20.49 -30.25
C GLY A 1030 -147.26 -21.78 -30.20
N GLY A 1031 -147.53 -22.65 -29.22
CA GLY A 1031 -146.80 -23.91 -29.01
C GLY A 1031 -145.59 -23.77 -28.06
N SER A 1032 -144.59 -24.63 -28.24
CA SER A 1032 -143.47 -24.79 -27.29
C SER A 1032 -142.51 -23.58 -27.30
N ALA A 1033 -142.49 -22.85 -26.18
CA ALA A 1033 -141.59 -21.72 -25.93
C ALA A 1033 -140.35 -22.14 -25.10
N ASN A 1034 -139.29 -21.33 -25.14
CA ASN A 1034 -138.19 -21.47 -24.18
C ASN A 1034 -138.63 -20.89 -22.82
N ARG A 1035 -138.92 -21.78 -21.86
CA ARG A 1035 -139.41 -21.44 -20.51
C ARG A 1035 -138.30 -21.02 -19.53
N SER A 1036 -137.02 -21.04 -19.94
CA SER A 1036 -135.91 -20.63 -19.08
C SER A 1036 -135.95 -19.12 -18.80
N LEU A 1037 -135.82 -18.76 -17.52
CA LEU A 1037 -135.90 -17.37 -17.06
C LEU A 1037 -134.53 -16.86 -16.61
N ALA A 1038 -134.19 -15.64 -17.01
CA ALA A 1038 -133.13 -14.85 -16.39
C ALA A 1038 -133.70 -14.25 -15.10
N TRP A 1039 -133.22 -14.73 -13.96
CA TRP A 1039 -133.54 -14.20 -12.65
C TRP A 1039 -132.60 -13.06 -12.28
N SER A 1040 -133.11 -12.07 -11.56
CA SER A 1040 -132.36 -10.91 -11.09
C SER A 1040 -132.98 -10.36 -9.81
N SER A 1041 -132.16 -9.79 -8.95
CA SER A 1041 -132.57 -9.10 -7.73
C SER A 1041 -132.38 -7.60 -7.92
N SER A 1042 -133.35 -6.78 -7.49
CA SER A 1042 -133.22 -5.32 -7.53
C SER A 1042 -132.11 -4.80 -6.60
N ASN A 1043 -131.67 -5.59 -5.62
CA ASN A 1043 -130.50 -5.28 -4.80
C ASN A 1043 -129.84 -6.58 -4.30
N THR A 1044 -128.77 -6.99 -4.98
CA THR A 1044 -127.98 -8.18 -4.63
C THR A 1044 -127.26 -8.08 -3.28
N LYS A 1045 -127.09 -6.87 -2.72
CA LYS A 1045 -126.54 -6.66 -1.36
C LYS A 1045 -127.56 -6.96 -0.25
N LEU A 1046 -128.86 -7.06 -0.57
CA LEU A 1046 -129.93 -7.44 0.36
C LEU A 1046 -130.35 -8.91 0.19
N ALA A 1047 -130.53 -9.35 -1.05
CA ALA A 1047 -130.73 -10.75 -1.37
C ALA A 1047 -130.24 -11.09 -2.79
N THR A 1048 -129.61 -12.24 -2.94
CA THR A 1048 -129.29 -12.83 -4.25
C THR A 1048 -130.38 -13.80 -4.68
N VAL A 1049 -130.53 -14.02 -5.99
CA VAL A 1049 -131.44 -15.02 -6.57
C VAL A 1049 -130.68 -15.86 -7.59
N ASP A 1050 -130.87 -17.18 -7.56
CA ASP A 1050 -130.25 -18.11 -8.50
C ASP A 1050 -131.08 -18.31 -9.79
N LYS A 1051 -130.56 -19.10 -10.72
CA LYS A 1051 -131.24 -19.49 -11.98
C LYS A 1051 -132.55 -20.28 -11.79
N TYR A 1052 -132.89 -20.70 -10.57
CA TYR A 1052 -134.06 -21.51 -10.21
C TYR A 1052 -135.07 -20.77 -9.32
N GLY A 1053 -134.88 -19.48 -9.06
CA GLY A 1053 -135.75 -18.67 -8.21
C GLY A 1053 -135.53 -18.88 -6.71
N LYS A 1054 -134.45 -19.54 -6.28
CA LYS A 1054 -134.06 -19.60 -4.86
C LYS A 1054 -133.45 -18.25 -4.48
N VAL A 1055 -134.06 -17.59 -3.50
CA VAL A 1055 -133.65 -16.28 -3.01
C VAL A 1055 -132.96 -16.44 -1.66
N LYS A 1056 -131.69 -16.05 -1.55
CA LYS A 1056 -130.93 -16.05 -0.30
C LYS A 1056 -130.80 -14.62 0.20
N THR A 1057 -131.36 -14.33 1.37
CA THR A 1057 -131.19 -13.03 2.04
C THR A 1057 -129.83 -12.96 2.73
N ILE A 1058 -129.27 -11.75 2.86
CA ILE A 1058 -127.99 -11.54 3.53
C ILE A 1058 -128.21 -11.36 5.04
N LYS A 1059 -127.43 -12.06 5.87
CA LYS A 1059 -127.52 -11.98 7.35
C LYS A 1059 -127.20 -10.55 7.82
N GLY A 1060 -127.95 -10.06 8.81
CA GLY A 1060 -127.80 -8.70 9.36
C GLY A 1060 -128.30 -7.59 8.44
N LYS A 1061 -128.99 -7.88 7.32
CA LYS A 1061 -129.55 -6.86 6.41
C LYS A 1061 -131.08 -6.94 6.35
N LYS A 1062 -131.74 -5.83 6.67
CA LYS A 1062 -133.20 -5.66 6.61
C LYS A 1062 -133.56 -4.75 5.42
N GLY A 1063 -134.81 -4.82 4.95
CA GLY A 1063 -135.29 -3.98 3.84
C GLY A 1063 -136.31 -4.69 2.96
N THR A 1064 -136.58 -4.15 1.75
CA THR A 1064 -137.44 -4.81 0.76
C THR A 1064 -136.71 -4.96 -0.56
N VAL A 1065 -136.80 -6.15 -1.17
CA VAL A 1065 -136.14 -6.49 -2.44
C VAL A 1065 -137.17 -6.94 -3.47
N THR A 1066 -136.99 -6.57 -4.73
CA THR A 1066 -137.84 -7.01 -5.85
C THR A 1066 -137.09 -8.02 -6.69
N ILE A 1067 -137.58 -9.26 -6.70
CA ILE A 1067 -137.04 -10.36 -7.49
C ILE A 1067 -137.75 -10.38 -8.84
N THR A 1068 -136.98 -10.27 -9.92
CA THR A 1068 -137.49 -10.19 -11.30
C THR A 1068 -137.08 -11.42 -12.08
N ALA A 1069 -138.06 -12.12 -12.66
CA ALA A 1069 -137.85 -13.24 -13.58
C ALA A 1069 -138.25 -12.81 -15.00
N LYS A 1070 -137.32 -12.88 -15.96
CA LYS A 1070 -137.51 -12.43 -17.36
C LYS A 1070 -137.29 -13.58 -18.33
N ALA A 1071 -138.18 -13.76 -19.31
CA ALA A 1071 -138.07 -14.80 -20.32
C ALA A 1071 -136.82 -14.63 -21.20
N THR A 1072 -136.07 -15.71 -21.41
CA THR A 1072 -134.84 -15.72 -22.23
C THR A 1072 -135.08 -16.01 -23.71
N ASP A 1073 -136.34 -16.27 -24.10
CA ASP A 1073 -136.79 -16.52 -25.48
C ASP A 1073 -136.80 -15.25 -26.37
N GLY A 1074 -136.59 -14.07 -25.79
CA GLY A 1074 -136.69 -12.79 -26.52
C GLY A 1074 -138.11 -12.24 -26.65
N SER A 1075 -139.12 -12.87 -26.04
CA SER A 1075 -140.49 -12.32 -25.91
C SER A 1075 -140.51 -11.01 -25.12
N GLY A 1076 -139.54 -10.82 -24.22
CA GLY A 1076 -139.42 -9.66 -23.33
C GLY A 1076 -140.29 -9.74 -22.07
N LYS A 1077 -141.15 -10.77 -21.93
CA LYS A 1077 -142.01 -10.94 -20.75
C LYS A 1077 -141.18 -11.04 -19.47
N LYS A 1078 -141.65 -10.35 -18.42
CA LYS A 1078 -141.08 -10.39 -17.07
C LYS A 1078 -142.20 -10.40 -16.03
N ALA A 1079 -141.91 -10.92 -14.85
CA ALA A 1079 -142.72 -10.75 -13.65
C ALA A 1079 -141.83 -10.41 -12.46
N THR A 1080 -142.42 -9.77 -11.45
CA THR A 1080 -141.73 -9.21 -10.27
C THR A 1080 -142.41 -9.63 -8.99
N PHE A 1081 -141.64 -10.07 -7.99
CA PHE A 1081 -142.12 -10.47 -6.67
C PHE A 1081 -141.37 -9.69 -5.58
N LYS A 1082 -142.09 -9.01 -4.69
CA LYS A 1082 -141.51 -8.24 -3.58
C LYS A 1082 -141.35 -9.13 -2.34
N ILE A 1083 -140.19 -9.09 -1.70
CA ILE A 1083 -139.89 -9.78 -0.45
C ILE A 1083 -139.41 -8.75 0.59
N ARG A 1084 -140.05 -8.73 1.76
CA ARG A 1084 -139.62 -7.96 2.93
C ARG A 1084 -138.67 -8.83 3.78
N ILE A 1085 -137.50 -8.29 4.09
CA ILE A 1085 -136.47 -8.95 4.91
C ILE A 1085 -136.52 -8.36 6.32
N LYS A 1086 -136.78 -9.20 7.32
CA LYS A 1086 -136.91 -8.84 8.75
C LYS A 1086 -135.65 -9.11 9.56
#